data_AF-A0A934VR44-F1
#
_entry.id   AF-A0A934VR44-F1
#
_cell.length_a   1.000
_cell.length_b   1.000
_cell.length_c   1.000
_cell.angle_alpha   90.00
_cell.angle_beta   90.00
_cell.angle_gamma   90.00
#
_symmetry.space_group_name_H-M   'P 1'
#
loop_
_entity.id
_entity.type
_entity.pdbx_description
1 polymer ?
#
loop_
_entity_poly.entity_id
_entity_poly.type
_entity_poly.pdbx_seq_one_letter_code
_entity_poly.pdbx_strand_id
1 'polypeptide(L)'
;MGFLRSNLRINQLAIGLCWIVSTSISHAQESEKRPLEVLFFGDDAYHHPLDRYQDFKEVSGQRGIHLTYEKRMEALNPANLSQYDAVLIYANHQEISPEQLAALTHYVDDGGGFVPVHCGSACFKKTDGYIALVGGQIENHGEGVFTARITDPDHPTMQGYKPFETWDETYHHHRLEKDLTILQRNGDEPWTWVRTQGKGRVFYTAYGHDERCWHQDGFQELLTRGLRWAAGEGISPPDLPELKYEVPLLPERYQTSQPVPKIQQPLAPEESLKLAQVPPGFEVSLFASEPDVVNPIAIHWDHRGRLWVVETLDYPNHQQPEDTGNDRLKIYEDTDGDGKADRFTVFADGLSLATSVVEANGGVIVSDGPRMLFLQDTDGDDHADVRKVLFEGFKKHDTHAGQSNLRYGFDGWIYATIGYAGFEGEVGGKPMKFDTGAFRFLPDDSKLEFLGKTSNNTWGLGFTEQFDVMGSTANRQPSWQIVGDNGPADRADRGTRFFPITQDVQQSDGWEPPIELLGNGKIRAKSRHYTAAAGHAIYTARRFPESWWNRTAFVCEPTGHLVSVGEMRHENAEFFTYFEGNNLYASADAWSAPVAAEVGPDGAVWIADWYNIIVQHNRPGAPFEQTKVDRGKGAAYVTPLREKPLGRIYRVYPKGSKNTAVPSDLIDGLSSPNLFWRQKSQQQIVEQRRTDLQEKLLQLAESDEGFAGDHALWALHGLGAKIPTALVHHTRPERRRIALTIWDSDEMPDFDPAKESDALVRREWLLLAGRMPLSSELSAQLQTLHDQHADLFQGVILQRCLAFASRDRESQVIAEKPKTHPVSAEQLKRGETIYGQTCIACHQADGTGVDSAFPPLDGSKRLTGNPEVPIRIVLHGLTGVVKIDGKPDVNSLMPPVMGLSDADIADVLSYVRHSWSNDARAVQVKEVEAIRSAHESRQQPWNSADFK
;
A
#
# COMPACT_ATOMS: atom_id res chain seq x y z
N MET A 1 -39.77 2.86 -44.30
CA MET A 1 -40.34 2.82 -45.66
C MET A 1 -39.62 1.71 -46.41
N GLY A 2 -40.19 0.61 -46.90
CA GLY A 2 -41.57 0.20 -47.11
C GLY A 2 -41.57 -0.80 -48.27
N PHE A 3 -42.53 -1.74 -48.22
CA PHE A 3 -42.91 -2.75 -49.24
C PHE A 3 -42.30 -4.16 -49.06
N LEU A 4 -43.07 -5.28 -49.06
CA LEU A 4 -44.48 -5.51 -49.41
C LEU A 4 -44.96 -6.88 -48.86
N ARG A 5 -46.11 -6.89 -48.15
CA ARG A 5 -47.28 -7.82 -48.08
C ARG A 5 -47.04 -9.36 -48.22
N SER A 6 -47.81 -10.26 -47.59
CA SER A 6 -49.28 -10.28 -47.41
C SER A 6 -49.76 -11.38 -46.43
N ASN A 7 -50.88 -11.06 -45.76
CA ASN A 7 -51.70 -11.85 -44.83
C ASN A 7 -52.49 -13.03 -45.45
N LEU A 8 -52.91 -14.00 -44.61
CA LEU A 8 -54.31 -14.39 -44.28
C LEU A 8 -54.36 -15.85 -43.74
N ARG A 9 -54.47 -16.07 -42.41
CA ARG A 9 -55.65 -16.51 -41.62
C ARG A 9 -56.53 -17.61 -42.24
N ILE A 10 -56.77 -18.71 -41.49
CA ILE A 10 -58.07 -19.06 -40.84
C ILE A 10 -57.95 -20.34 -39.95
N ASN A 11 -58.79 -20.33 -38.92
CA ASN A 11 -58.95 -21.11 -37.70
C ASN A 11 -59.20 -22.65 -37.75
N GLN A 12 -58.74 -23.30 -36.66
CA GLN A 12 -59.38 -24.30 -35.78
C GLN A 12 -59.99 -25.59 -36.38
N LEU A 13 -59.51 -26.76 -35.92
CA LEU A 13 -60.18 -27.58 -34.90
C LEU A 13 -59.33 -28.81 -34.52
N ALA A 14 -59.32 -29.12 -33.23
CA ALA A 14 -58.63 -30.24 -32.62
C ALA A 14 -59.34 -31.58 -32.88
N ILE A 15 -58.57 -32.68 -32.85
CA ILE A 15 -58.79 -33.97 -32.14
C ILE A 15 -57.88 -35.03 -32.78
N GLY A 16 -57.14 -35.78 -31.94
CA GLY A 16 -56.60 -37.09 -32.34
C GLY A 16 -55.26 -37.46 -31.72
N LEU A 17 -55.28 -38.02 -30.51
CA LEU A 17 -54.18 -38.71 -29.84
C LEU A 17 -53.52 -39.78 -30.74
N CYS A 18 -52.18 -39.84 -30.78
CA CYS A 18 -51.41 -41.09 -30.64
C CYS A 18 -49.89 -40.85 -30.50
N TRP A 19 -49.37 -41.22 -29.32
CA TRP A 19 -48.06 -41.80 -29.02
C TRP A 19 -46.80 -41.22 -29.70
N ILE A 20 -46.04 -40.41 -28.94
CA ILE A 20 -44.62 -40.12 -29.21
C ILE A 20 -43.79 -40.95 -28.24
N VAL A 21 -42.98 -41.86 -28.79
CA VAL A 21 -41.83 -42.43 -28.11
C VAL A 21 -40.77 -41.33 -28.04
N SER A 22 -40.58 -40.74 -26.87
CA SER A 22 -39.50 -39.78 -26.61
C SER A 22 -38.22 -40.56 -26.24
N THR A 23 -37.32 -40.72 -27.19
CA THR A 23 -35.92 -41.04 -26.88
C THR A 23 -35.24 -39.78 -26.39
N SER A 24 -35.05 -39.71 -25.07
CA SER A 24 -34.27 -38.67 -24.40
C SER A 24 -32.79 -38.86 -24.74
N ILE A 25 -32.26 -38.05 -25.66
CA ILE A 25 -30.82 -37.88 -25.81
C ILE A 25 -30.41 -36.88 -24.72
N SER A 26 -29.89 -37.41 -23.62
CA SER A 26 -29.14 -36.65 -22.61
C SER A 26 -27.94 -36.00 -23.29
N HIS A 27 -28.03 -34.70 -23.58
CA HIS A 27 -26.84 -33.91 -23.84
C HIS A 27 -26.07 -33.86 -22.52
N ALA A 28 -24.95 -34.59 -22.45
CA ALA A 28 -23.97 -34.38 -21.40
C ALA A 28 -23.52 -32.92 -21.51
N GLN A 29 -23.81 -32.13 -20.49
CA GLN A 29 -23.37 -30.75 -20.40
C GLN A 29 -21.84 -30.80 -20.29
N GLU A 30 -21.14 -30.29 -21.31
CA GLU A 30 -19.69 -30.31 -21.37
C GLU A 30 -19.13 -29.50 -20.20
N SER A 31 -18.20 -30.07 -19.43
CA SER A 31 -17.64 -29.42 -18.24
C SER A 31 -16.89 -28.15 -18.62
N GLU A 32 -17.10 -27.05 -17.90
CA GLU A 32 -16.36 -25.81 -18.12
C GLU A 32 -14.89 -26.00 -17.75
N LYS A 33 -13.96 -25.71 -18.67
CA LYS A 33 -12.51 -25.76 -18.40
C LYS A 33 -12.04 -24.41 -17.86
N ARG A 34 -11.88 -24.30 -16.55
CA ARG A 34 -11.34 -23.10 -15.89
C ARG A 34 -10.76 -23.44 -14.51
N PRO A 35 -9.95 -22.55 -13.92
CA PRO A 35 -9.57 -22.66 -12.52
C PRO A 35 -10.79 -22.75 -11.59
N LEU A 36 -10.63 -23.46 -10.47
CA LEU A 36 -11.61 -23.40 -9.37
C LEU A 36 -11.41 -22.11 -8.59
N GLU A 37 -12.49 -21.39 -8.31
CA GLU A 37 -12.50 -20.23 -7.42
C GLU A 37 -12.88 -20.69 -6.02
N VAL A 38 -11.98 -20.50 -5.05
CA VAL A 38 -12.14 -21.00 -3.68
C VAL A 38 -12.01 -19.87 -2.68
N LEU A 39 -13.01 -19.74 -1.81
CA LEU A 39 -12.95 -18.87 -0.64
C LEU A 39 -12.23 -19.62 0.48
N PHE A 40 -11.04 -19.16 0.86
CA PHE A 40 -10.35 -19.59 2.06
C PHE A 40 -10.80 -18.70 3.22
N PHE A 41 -11.73 -19.21 4.02
CA PHE A 41 -12.31 -18.48 5.15
C PHE A 41 -11.53 -18.78 6.44
N GLY A 42 -10.88 -17.75 6.96
CA GLY A 42 -10.00 -17.78 8.14
C GLY A 42 -10.48 -16.92 9.31
N ASP A 43 -9.57 -16.65 10.24
CA ASP A 43 -9.72 -15.72 11.35
C ASP A 43 -8.34 -15.20 11.82
N ASP A 44 -8.33 -14.40 12.90
CA ASP A 44 -7.10 -13.92 13.55
C ASP A 44 -6.77 -14.74 14.82
N ALA A 45 -7.27 -15.98 14.93
CA ALA A 45 -7.06 -16.82 16.10
C ALA A 45 -5.72 -17.58 16.04
N TYR A 46 -5.51 -18.45 17.05
CA TYR A 46 -4.24 -19.15 17.31
C TYR A 46 -3.69 -19.99 16.14
N HIS A 47 -4.53 -20.43 15.20
CA HIS A 47 -4.12 -21.34 14.12
C HIS A 47 -3.43 -20.65 12.93
N HIS A 48 -3.22 -19.34 13.01
CA HIS A 48 -2.61 -18.52 11.96
C HIS A 48 -3.14 -18.79 10.53
N PRO A 49 -4.46 -18.69 10.27
CA PRO A 49 -5.04 -19.05 8.97
C PRO A 49 -4.45 -18.34 7.75
N LEU A 50 -4.05 -17.07 7.90
CA LEU A 50 -3.40 -16.33 6.81
C LEU A 50 -2.09 -17.00 6.37
N ASP A 51 -1.30 -17.53 7.30
CA ASP A 51 -0.06 -18.25 6.95
C ASP A 51 -0.38 -19.56 6.20
N ARG A 52 -1.42 -20.28 6.63
CA ARG A 52 -1.85 -21.54 5.97
C ARG A 52 -2.40 -21.29 4.57
N TYR A 53 -3.16 -20.21 4.39
CA TYR A 53 -3.60 -19.71 3.10
C TYR A 53 -2.39 -19.45 2.20
N GLN A 54 -1.36 -18.77 2.72
CA GLN A 54 -0.15 -18.45 1.96
C GLN A 54 0.59 -19.72 1.53
N ASP A 55 0.78 -20.68 2.44
CA ASP A 55 1.46 -21.94 2.15
C ASP A 55 0.76 -22.75 1.04
N PHE A 56 -0.57 -22.81 1.07
CA PHE A 56 -1.31 -23.55 0.04
C PHE A 56 -1.39 -22.79 -1.30
N LYS A 57 -1.48 -21.45 -1.25
CA LYS A 57 -1.52 -20.60 -2.45
C LYS A 57 -0.26 -20.75 -3.31
N GLU A 58 0.89 -21.06 -2.71
CA GLU A 58 2.13 -21.32 -3.44
C GLU A 58 2.00 -22.40 -4.51
N VAL A 59 1.18 -23.42 -4.24
CA VAL A 59 1.04 -24.59 -5.12
C VAL A 59 -0.31 -24.65 -5.83
N SER A 60 -1.32 -23.93 -5.34
CA SER A 60 -2.69 -24.02 -5.86
C SER A 60 -2.81 -23.50 -7.30
N GLY A 61 -2.06 -22.46 -7.66
CA GLY A 61 -2.08 -21.85 -9.00
C GLY A 61 -1.67 -22.84 -10.10
N GLN A 62 -0.56 -23.57 -9.91
CA GLN A 62 -0.12 -24.63 -10.83
C GLN A 62 -1.07 -25.82 -10.89
N ARG A 63 -2.02 -25.92 -9.95
CA ARG A 63 -3.04 -26.95 -9.89
C ARG A 63 -4.39 -26.45 -10.40
N GLY A 64 -4.48 -25.22 -10.95
CA GLY A 64 -5.72 -24.64 -11.45
C GLY A 64 -6.75 -24.39 -10.34
N ILE A 65 -6.28 -23.91 -9.19
CA ILE A 65 -7.10 -23.52 -8.04
C ILE A 65 -6.69 -22.11 -7.61
N HIS A 66 -7.64 -21.18 -7.71
CA HIS A 66 -7.51 -19.79 -7.28
C HIS A 66 -8.08 -19.62 -5.88
N LEU A 67 -7.26 -19.11 -4.96
CA LEU A 67 -7.64 -18.88 -3.57
C LEU A 67 -7.84 -17.39 -3.30
N THR A 68 -8.96 -17.04 -2.67
CA THR A 68 -9.20 -15.72 -2.07
C THR A 68 -9.29 -15.87 -0.56
N TYR A 69 -8.55 -15.05 0.20
CA TYR A 69 -8.60 -15.07 1.67
C TYR A 69 -9.63 -14.08 2.18
N GLU A 70 -10.38 -14.47 3.21
CA GLU A 70 -11.27 -13.58 3.94
C GLU A 70 -11.46 -14.08 5.36
N LYS A 71 -11.55 -13.17 6.32
CA LYS A 71 -11.65 -13.49 7.75
C LYS A 71 -12.86 -12.89 8.43
N ARG A 72 -13.49 -11.91 7.79
CA ARG A 72 -14.62 -11.17 8.34
C ARG A 72 -15.92 -11.93 8.09
N MET A 73 -16.74 -12.05 9.12
CA MET A 73 -17.99 -12.82 9.08
C MET A 73 -18.99 -12.30 8.05
N GLU A 74 -18.91 -11.02 7.68
CA GLU A 74 -19.70 -10.37 6.63
C GLU A 74 -19.56 -11.05 5.28
N ALA A 75 -18.46 -11.76 5.03
CA ALA A 75 -18.22 -12.51 3.80
C ALA A 75 -19.12 -13.73 3.63
N LEU A 76 -19.71 -14.24 4.71
CA LEU A 76 -20.67 -15.35 4.67
C LEU A 76 -22.07 -14.84 4.32
N ASN A 77 -22.20 -14.29 3.12
CA ASN A 77 -23.46 -13.80 2.56
C ASN A 77 -23.67 -14.33 1.13
N PRO A 78 -24.92 -14.40 0.62
CA PRO A 78 -25.20 -15.01 -0.68
C PRO A 78 -24.45 -14.36 -1.85
N ALA A 79 -24.31 -13.03 -1.86
CA ALA A 79 -23.66 -12.31 -2.96
C ALA A 79 -22.17 -12.67 -3.04
N ASN A 80 -21.48 -12.73 -1.90
CA ASN A 80 -20.07 -13.13 -1.88
C ASN A 80 -19.90 -14.61 -2.20
N LEU A 81 -20.65 -15.51 -1.53
CA LEU A 81 -20.52 -16.95 -1.71
C LEU A 81 -20.78 -17.41 -3.15
N SER A 82 -21.68 -16.74 -3.88
CA SER A 82 -21.98 -17.06 -5.28
C SER A 82 -20.81 -16.91 -6.27
N GLN A 83 -19.71 -16.27 -5.85
CA GLN A 83 -18.51 -16.10 -6.66
C GLN A 83 -17.56 -17.30 -6.61
N TYR A 84 -17.81 -18.28 -5.72
CA TYR A 84 -16.88 -19.36 -5.43
C TYR A 84 -17.49 -20.74 -5.71
N ASP A 85 -16.68 -21.65 -6.22
CA ASP A 85 -17.04 -23.05 -6.45
C ASP A 85 -16.95 -23.88 -5.16
N ALA A 86 -16.07 -23.46 -4.24
CA ALA A 86 -15.97 -24.06 -2.92
C ALA A 86 -15.61 -23.04 -1.83
N VAL A 87 -16.07 -23.31 -0.61
CA VAL A 87 -15.65 -22.60 0.62
C VAL A 87 -14.82 -23.55 1.46
N LEU A 88 -13.54 -23.20 1.65
CA LEU A 88 -12.63 -23.87 2.58
C LEU A 88 -12.65 -23.11 3.91
N ILE A 89 -13.03 -23.77 5.01
CA ILE A 89 -12.98 -23.16 6.35
C ILE A 89 -11.78 -23.70 7.12
N TYR A 90 -10.90 -22.79 7.53
CA TYR A 90 -9.83 -23.02 8.49
C TYR A 90 -9.83 -21.87 9.49
N ALA A 91 -10.75 -21.93 10.44
CA ALA A 91 -11.05 -20.85 11.38
C ALA A 91 -11.63 -21.40 12.70
N ASN A 92 -11.59 -20.56 13.73
CA ASN A 92 -12.05 -20.80 15.10
C ASN A 92 -13.09 -19.76 15.56
N HIS A 93 -13.87 -19.19 14.65
CA HIS A 93 -14.96 -18.28 15.01
C HIS A 93 -15.94 -18.96 15.98
N GLN A 94 -16.34 -18.23 17.02
CA GLN A 94 -17.17 -18.79 18.09
C GLN A 94 -18.67 -18.76 17.76
N GLU A 95 -19.10 -17.73 17.03
CA GLU A 95 -20.50 -17.44 16.77
C GLU A 95 -20.74 -17.19 15.28
N ILE A 96 -21.92 -17.58 14.81
CA ILE A 96 -22.41 -17.33 13.45
C ILE A 96 -23.87 -16.89 13.57
N SER A 97 -24.25 -15.84 12.84
CA SER A 97 -25.64 -15.39 12.84
C SER A 97 -26.56 -16.40 12.13
N PRO A 98 -27.86 -16.44 12.44
CA PRO A 98 -28.81 -17.27 11.72
C PRO A 98 -28.81 -17.02 10.21
N GLU A 99 -28.65 -15.76 9.79
CA GLU A 99 -28.60 -15.34 8.38
C GLU A 99 -27.33 -15.86 7.69
N GLN A 100 -26.17 -15.78 8.35
CA GLN A 100 -24.90 -16.29 7.83
C GLN A 100 -24.91 -17.81 7.72
N LEU A 101 -25.44 -18.51 8.73
CA LEU A 101 -25.61 -19.95 8.70
C LEU A 101 -26.55 -20.37 7.56
N ALA A 102 -27.67 -19.65 7.39
CA ALA A 102 -28.59 -19.89 6.29
C ALA A 102 -27.93 -19.66 4.93
N ALA A 103 -27.14 -18.60 4.78
CA ALA A 103 -26.40 -18.32 3.54
C ALA A 103 -25.41 -19.44 3.20
N LEU A 104 -24.60 -19.88 4.17
CA LEU A 104 -23.66 -20.98 3.97
C LEU A 104 -24.39 -22.31 3.66
N THR A 105 -25.44 -22.62 4.42
CA THR A 105 -26.19 -23.88 4.22
C THR A 105 -26.88 -23.89 2.86
N HIS A 106 -27.51 -22.78 2.47
CA HIS A 106 -28.17 -22.64 1.16
C HIS A 106 -27.18 -22.73 0.01
N TYR A 107 -26.01 -22.10 0.14
CA TYR A 107 -24.92 -22.23 -0.83
C TYR A 107 -24.54 -23.70 -1.09
N VAL A 108 -24.38 -24.50 -0.02
CA VAL A 108 -24.07 -25.93 -0.15
C VAL A 108 -25.28 -26.70 -0.69
N ASP A 109 -26.49 -26.45 -0.19
CA ASP A 109 -27.70 -27.11 -0.67
C ASP A 109 -27.91 -26.92 -2.18
N ASP A 110 -27.52 -25.77 -2.73
CA ASP A 110 -27.65 -25.45 -4.15
C ASP A 110 -26.50 -25.98 -5.03
N GLY A 111 -25.47 -26.59 -4.44
CA GLY A 111 -24.40 -27.26 -5.18
C GLY A 111 -22.99 -26.74 -4.88
N GLY A 112 -22.85 -25.72 -4.03
CA GLY A 112 -21.55 -25.22 -3.61
C GLY A 112 -20.73 -26.26 -2.83
N GLY A 113 -19.42 -26.28 -3.05
CA GLY A 113 -18.51 -27.17 -2.33
C GLY A 113 -18.18 -26.65 -0.92
N PHE A 114 -18.13 -27.53 0.07
CA PHE A 114 -17.75 -27.16 1.44
C PHE A 114 -16.59 -28.01 1.97
N VAL A 115 -15.50 -27.35 2.38
CA VAL A 115 -14.24 -28.00 2.73
C VAL A 115 -13.72 -27.49 4.08
N PRO A 116 -14.32 -27.91 5.21
CA PRO A 116 -13.74 -27.67 6.54
C PRO A 116 -12.43 -28.46 6.73
N VAL A 117 -11.39 -27.80 7.24
CA VAL A 117 -10.07 -28.39 7.48
C VAL A 117 -9.70 -28.21 8.95
N HIS A 118 -9.23 -29.28 9.58
CA HIS A 118 -8.72 -29.29 10.95
C HIS A 118 -9.66 -28.59 11.94
N CYS A 119 -9.31 -27.36 12.35
CA CYS A 119 -10.05 -26.55 13.29
C CYS A 119 -11.42 -26.09 12.78
N GLY A 120 -11.73 -26.27 11.49
CA GLY A 120 -13.09 -26.09 10.96
C GLY A 120 -14.15 -26.90 11.71
N SER A 121 -13.84 -28.10 12.20
CA SER A 121 -14.76 -28.86 13.08
C SER A 121 -14.91 -28.29 14.49
N ALA A 122 -14.05 -27.33 14.84
CA ALA A 122 -14.05 -26.58 16.08
C ALA A 122 -14.69 -25.19 15.92
N CYS A 123 -15.11 -24.80 14.71
CA CYS A 123 -15.79 -23.55 14.45
C CYS A 123 -17.26 -23.62 14.90
N PHE A 124 -17.82 -22.51 15.35
CA PHE A 124 -19.24 -22.38 15.72
C PHE A 124 -19.75 -23.50 16.63
N LYS A 125 -18.98 -23.87 17.67
CA LYS A 125 -19.14 -25.11 18.47
C LYS A 125 -20.52 -25.35 19.10
N LYS A 126 -21.37 -24.32 19.17
CA LYS A 126 -22.71 -24.37 19.78
C LYS A 126 -23.85 -24.39 18.74
N THR A 127 -23.52 -24.48 17.45
CA THR A 127 -24.47 -24.37 16.36
C THR A 127 -24.72 -25.73 15.72
N ASP A 128 -25.81 -26.40 16.12
CA ASP A 128 -26.13 -27.75 15.67
C ASP A 128 -26.22 -27.89 14.15
N GLY A 129 -26.77 -26.89 13.46
CA GLY A 129 -26.84 -26.88 12.00
C GLY A 129 -25.46 -26.88 11.31
N TYR A 130 -24.49 -26.17 11.87
CA TYR A 130 -23.12 -26.15 11.36
C TYR A 130 -22.39 -27.48 11.63
N ILE A 131 -22.56 -28.03 12.83
CA ILE A 131 -21.94 -29.32 13.21
C ILE A 131 -22.45 -30.44 12.29
N ALA A 132 -23.77 -30.47 12.03
CA ALA A 132 -24.36 -31.41 11.08
C ALA A 132 -23.85 -31.19 9.64
N LEU A 133 -23.63 -29.93 9.23
CA LEU A 133 -23.08 -29.61 7.92
C LEU A 133 -21.67 -30.20 7.74
N VAL A 134 -20.75 -29.96 8.70
CA VAL A 134 -19.38 -30.54 8.72
C VAL A 134 -19.42 -32.07 8.81
N GLY A 135 -20.40 -32.61 9.53
CA GLY A 135 -20.60 -34.04 9.73
C GLY A 135 -19.99 -34.59 11.04
N GLY A 136 -19.37 -33.73 11.85
CA GLY A 136 -18.74 -34.11 13.11
C GLY A 136 -18.17 -32.90 13.84
N GLN A 137 -17.89 -33.07 15.13
CA GLN A 137 -17.29 -32.02 15.96
C GLN A 137 -16.14 -32.60 16.78
N ILE A 138 -15.07 -31.81 16.92
CA ILE A 138 -13.96 -32.17 17.82
C ILE A 138 -14.42 -32.25 19.28
N GLU A 139 -14.04 -33.32 19.98
CA GLU A 139 -14.21 -33.48 21.43
C GLU A 139 -12.95 -33.09 22.18
N ASN A 140 -11.80 -33.65 21.78
CA ASN A 140 -10.50 -33.42 22.38
C ASN A 140 -9.37 -33.66 21.36
N HIS A 141 -8.15 -33.34 21.77
CA HIS A 141 -6.96 -33.43 20.92
C HIS A 141 -5.73 -33.93 21.69
N GLY A 142 -4.76 -34.42 20.95
CA GLY A 142 -3.40 -34.77 21.37
C GLY A 142 -2.40 -34.40 20.28
N GLU A 143 -1.19 -34.93 20.30
CA GLU A 143 -0.18 -34.65 19.26
C GLU A 143 0.69 -35.87 19.00
N GLY A 144 1.22 -36.00 17.78
CA GLY A 144 2.13 -37.08 17.47
C GLY A 144 2.45 -37.23 15.99
N VAL A 145 3.38 -38.15 15.71
CA VAL A 145 3.69 -38.60 14.34
C VAL A 145 2.78 -39.77 13.99
N PHE A 146 2.08 -39.70 12.85
CA PHE A 146 1.22 -40.78 12.39
C PHE A 146 1.10 -40.82 10.87
N THR A 147 0.59 -41.94 10.35
CA THR A 147 0.20 -42.12 8.95
C THR A 147 -1.25 -42.59 8.91
N ALA A 148 -2.16 -41.79 8.34
CA ALA A 148 -3.57 -42.19 8.25
C ALA A 148 -3.76 -43.26 7.16
N ARG A 149 -4.45 -44.34 7.51
CA ARG A 149 -4.75 -45.46 6.61
C ARG A 149 -5.95 -45.14 5.73
N ILE A 150 -5.82 -45.35 4.42
CA ILE A 150 -6.93 -45.26 3.46
C ILE A 150 -7.91 -46.42 3.73
N THR A 151 -9.18 -46.09 3.94
CA THR A 151 -10.26 -47.05 4.19
C THR A 151 -11.14 -47.31 2.98
N ASP A 152 -11.23 -46.34 2.07
CA ASP A 152 -11.97 -46.46 0.81
C ASP A 152 -11.07 -46.05 -0.37
N PRO A 153 -10.25 -46.99 -0.89
CA PRO A 153 -9.31 -46.70 -1.99
C PRO A 153 -9.99 -46.51 -3.35
N ASP A 154 -11.25 -46.96 -3.49
CA ASP A 154 -12.00 -46.90 -4.75
C ASP A 154 -12.74 -45.57 -4.91
N HIS A 155 -12.94 -44.82 -3.82
CA HIS A 155 -13.54 -43.49 -3.88
C HIS A 155 -12.73 -42.53 -4.79
N PRO A 156 -13.36 -41.71 -5.64
CA PRO A 156 -12.66 -40.87 -6.61
C PRO A 156 -11.57 -39.96 -6.03
N THR A 157 -11.75 -39.45 -4.80
CA THR A 157 -10.73 -38.64 -4.11
C THR A 157 -9.51 -39.43 -3.65
N MET A 158 -9.61 -40.75 -3.50
CA MET A 158 -8.55 -41.62 -2.97
C MET A 158 -7.86 -42.47 -4.04
N GLN A 159 -8.42 -42.54 -5.25
CA GLN A 159 -7.82 -43.31 -6.35
C GLN A 159 -6.41 -42.80 -6.69
N GLY A 160 -5.41 -43.67 -6.48
CA GLY A 160 -3.99 -43.37 -6.72
C GLY A 160 -3.34 -42.44 -5.68
N TYR A 161 -4.08 -42.02 -4.65
CA TYR A 161 -3.55 -41.24 -3.54
C TYR A 161 -2.62 -42.11 -2.67
N LYS A 162 -1.52 -41.53 -2.18
CA LYS A 162 -0.52 -42.23 -1.37
C LYS A 162 -0.53 -41.69 0.06
N PRO A 163 -0.59 -42.55 1.10
CA PRO A 163 -0.42 -42.12 2.48
C PRO A 163 0.95 -41.47 2.70
N PHE A 164 1.00 -40.51 3.61
CA PHE A 164 2.22 -39.83 4.05
C PHE A 164 2.27 -39.79 5.57
N GLU A 165 3.48 -39.72 6.12
CA GLU A 165 3.72 -39.55 7.54
C GLU A 165 3.93 -38.08 7.85
N THR A 166 3.30 -37.58 8.92
CA THR A 166 3.55 -36.23 9.42
C THR A 166 3.39 -36.19 10.93
N TRP A 167 4.03 -35.21 11.56
CA TRP A 167 3.62 -34.79 12.89
C TRP A 167 2.44 -33.82 12.75
N ASP A 168 1.39 -34.01 13.54
CA ASP A 168 0.24 -33.11 13.59
C ASP A 168 -0.50 -33.26 14.93
N GLU A 169 -1.48 -32.40 15.16
CA GLU A 169 -2.42 -32.53 16.28
C GLU A 169 -3.40 -33.69 16.00
N THR A 170 -3.48 -34.67 16.91
CA THR A 170 -4.36 -35.83 16.78
C THR A 170 -5.74 -35.51 17.35
N TYR A 171 -6.79 -35.41 16.51
CA TYR A 171 -8.16 -35.13 16.94
C TYR A 171 -8.94 -36.39 17.31
N HIS A 172 -9.86 -36.25 18.26
CA HIS A 172 -10.95 -37.19 18.49
C HIS A 172 -12.29 -36.48 18.29
N HIS A 173 -13.19 -37.09 17.52
CA HIS A 173 -14.48 -36.51 17.17
C HIS A 173 -15.64 -37.18 17.89
N HIS A 174 -16.62 -36.36 18.26
CA HIS A 174 -17.95 -36.79 18.69
C HIS A 174 -19.03 -36.27 17.75
N ARG A 175 -20.29 -36.61 18.02
CA ARG A 175 -21.46 -36.15 17.25
C ARG A 175 -21.32 -36.39 15.74
N LEU A 176 -20.71 -37.50 15.36
CA LEU A 176 -20.55 -37.90 13.96
C LEU A 176 -21.92 -38.17 13.32
N GLU A 177 -22.13 -37.63 12.13
CA GLU A 177 -23.31 -37.93 11.32
C GLU A 177 -23.29 -39.38 10.83
N LYS A 178 -24.46 -39.90 10.46
CA LYS A 178 -24.59 -41.31 10.05
C LYS A 178 -24.29 -41.56 8.57
N ASP A 179 -24.28 -40.49 7.77
CA ASP A 179 -24.11 -40.53 6.31
C ASP A 179 -22.66 -40.31 5.86
N LEU A 180 -21.70 -40.36 6.78
CA LEU A 180 -20.28 -40.18 6.47
C LEU A 180 -19.71 -41.35 5.68
N THR A 181 -19.04 -41.04 4.57
CA THR A 181 -18.13 -41.97 3.89
C THR A 181 -16.71 -41.68 4.35
N ILE A 182 -16.14 -42.60 5.13
CA ILE A 182 -14.82 -42.43 5.73
C ILE A 182 -13.75 -42.87 4.73
N LEU A 183 -12.89 -41.93 4.35
CA LEU A 183 -11.84 -42.11 3.36
C LEU A 183 -10.50 -42.50 4.00
N GLN A 184 -10.20 -41.94 5.18
CA GLN A 184 -9.01 -42.27 5.95
C GLN A 184 -9.31 -42.41 7.45
N ARG A 185 -8.51 -43.22 8.15
CA ARG A 185 -8.51 -43.35 9.61
C ARG A 185 -7.11 -43.22 10.21
N ASN A 186 -7.01 -42.61 11.38
CA ASN A 186 -5.82 -42.64 12.24
C ASN A 186 -6.09 -43.58 13.42
N GLY A 187 -5.51 -44.79 13.39
CA GLY A 187 -5.99 -45.88 14.24
C GLY A 187 -7.46 -46.20 13.92
N ASP A 188 -8.33 -46.13 14.94
CA ASP A 188 -9.79 -46.31 14.78
C ASP A 188 -10.53 -44.98 14.57
N GLU A 189 -9.88 -43.83 14.67
CA GLU A 189 -10.52 -42.52 14.54
C GLU A 189 -10.79 -42.16 13.07
N PRO A 190 -12.01 -41.74 12.68
CA PRO A 190 -12.28 -41.14 11.37
C PRO A 190 -11.41 -39.88 11.18
N TRP A 191 -10.61 -39.86 10.12
CA TRP A 191 -9.61 -38.81 9.92
C TRP A 191 -9.91 -37.92 8.73
N THR A 192 -10.48 -38.49 7.68
CA THR A 192 -10.92 -37.77 6.48
C THR A 192 -12.18 -38.43 5.98
N TRP A 193 -13.21 -37.64 5.71
CA TRP A 193 -14.51 -38.13 5.25
C TRP A 193 -15.16 -37.21 4.26
N VAL A 194 -16.16 -37.75 3.59
CA VAL A 194 -17.06 -36.99 2.72
C VAL A 194 -18.52 -37.27 3.06
N ARG A 195 -19.38 -36.30 2.78
CA ARG A 195 -20.84 -36.42 2.82
C ARG A 195 -21.49 -35.50 1.79
N THR A 196 -22.80 -35.62 1.62
CA THR A 196 -23.59 -34.80 0.69
C THR A 196 -24.63 -33.97 1.44
N GLN A 197 -24.89 -32.76 0.98
CA GLN A 197 -25.87 -31.84 1.55
C GLN A 197 -26.63 -31.15 0.42
N GLY A 198 -27.94 -31.39 0.30
CA GLY A 198 -28.71 -30.96 -0.86
C GLY A 198 -28.10 -31.48 -2.17
N LYS A 199 -27.68 -30.57 -3.06
CA LYS A 199 -26.93 -30.89 -4.28
C LYS A 199 -25.41 -30.79 -4.10
N GLY A 200 -24.95 -30.17 -3.02
CA GLY A 200 -23.55 -29.95 -2.73
C GLY A 200 -22.86 -31.13 -2.05
N ARG A 201 -21.55 -30.98 -1.90
CA ARG A 201 -20.63 -32.01 -1.42
C ARG A 201 -19.74 -31.42 -0.34
N VAL A 202 -19.57 -32.16 0.75
CA VAL A 202 -18.77 -31.77 1.92
C VAL A 202 -17.58 -32.70 2.04
N PHE A 203 -16.38 -32.14 2.10
CA PHE A 203 -15.13 -32.86 2.36
C PHE A 203 -14.52 -32.34 3.66
N TYR A 204 -14.17 -33.23 4.60
CA TYR A 204 -13.47 -32.85 5.81
C TYR A 204 -12.20 -33.65 5.98
N THR A 205 -11.14 -33.01 6.50
CA THR A 205 -9.94 -33.68 6.99
C THR A 205 -9.47 -33.07 8.31
N ALA A 206 -9.06 -33.91 9.26
CA ALA A 206 -8.54 -33.48 10.56
C ALA A 206 -7.07 -33.02 10.52
N TYR A 207 -6.36 -33.27 9.41
CA TYR A 207 -5.02 -32.76 9.17
C TYR A 207 -5.00 -31.23 9.08
N GLY A 208 -3.90 -30.62 9.55
CA GLY A 208 -3.56 -29.24 9.22
C GLY A 208 -3.32 -28.31 10.40
N HIS A 209 -3.07 -28.81 11.62
CA HIS A 209 -2.66 -27.95 12.74
C HIS A 209 -1.27 -27.37 12.50
N ASP A 210 -0.30 -28.25 12.23
CA ASP A 210 1.12 -27.92 12.20
C ASP A 210 1.60 -27.48 10.81
N GLU A 211 2.49 -26.49 10.77
CA GLU A 211 3.06 -25.98 9.52
C GLU A 211 3.71 -27.06 8.65
N ARG A 212 4.38 -28.03 9.26
CA ARG A 212 5.03 -29.13 8.55
C ARG A 212 4.04 -29.93 7.71
N CYS A 213 2.78 -30.03 8.13
CA CYS A 213 1.73 -30.73 7.40
C CYS A 213 1.38 -30.00 6.09
N TRP A 214 1.28 -28.67 6.12
CA TRP A 214 0.99 -27.81 4.96
C TRP A 214 2.06 -27.87 3.87
N HIS A 215 3.30 -28.20 4.25
CA HIS A 215 4.42 -28.37 3.31
C HIS A 215 4.56 -29.81 2.78
N GLN A 216 3.74 -30.77 3.23
CA GLN A 216 3.73 -32.13 2.68
C GLN A 216 2.97 -32.19 1.34
N ASP A 217 3.61 -32.73 0.30
CA ASP A 217 2.97 -32.98 -0.99
C ASP A 217 1.68 -33.80 -0.86
N GLY A 218 1.67 -34.78 0.05
CA GLY A 218 0.51 -35.63 0.32
C GLY A 218 -0.68 -34.83 0.84
N PHE A 219 -0.46 -33.90 1.77
CA PHE A 219 -1.55 -33.06 2.30
C PHE A 219 -2.06 -32.06 1.26
N GLN A 220 -1.15 -31.40 0.52
CA GLN A 220 -1.54 -30.49 -0.55
C GLN A 220 -2.35 -31.19 -1.64
N GLU A 221 -1.96 -32.41 -2.02
CA GLU A 221 -2.69 -33.27 -2.96
C GLU A 221 -4.06 -33.69 -2.42
N LEU A 222 -4.14 -34.04 -1.14
CA LEU A 222 -5.41 -34.36 -0.47
C LEU A 222 -6.39 -33.18 -0.53
N LEU A 223 -5.93 -31.97 -0.18
CA LEU A 223 -6.74 -30.75 -0.27
C LEU A 223 -7.19 -30.46 -1.70
N THR A 224 -6.28 -30.60 -2.67
CA THR A 224 -6.58 -30.41 -4.10
C THR A 224 -7.69 -31.34 -4.57
N ARG A 225 -7.60 -32.62 -4.21
CA ARG A 225 -8.61 -33.64 -4.55
C ARG A 225 -9.93 -33.40 -3.83
N GLY A 226 -9.88 -33.03 -2.55
CA GLY A 226 -11.06 -32.71 -1.75
C GLY A 226 -11.83 -31.51 -2.31
N LEU A 227 -11.13 -30.42 -2.64
CA LEU A 227 -11.71 -29.23 -3.27
C LEU A 227 -12.37 -29.55 -4.62
N ARG A 228 -11.68 -30.30 -5.49
CA ARG A 228 -12.23 -30.70 -6.79
C ARG A 228 -13.47 -31.57 -6.66
N TRP A 229 -13.44 -32.52 -5.74
CA TRP A 229 -14.59 -33.38 -5.51
C TRP A 229 -15.77 -32.61 -4.92
N ALA A 230 -15.51 -31.69 -3.98
CA ALA A 230 -16.51 -30.85 -3.33
C ALA A 230 -17.18 -29.87 -4.32
N ALA A 231 -16.40 -29.27 -5.23
CA ALA A 231 -16.90 -28.36 -6.27
C ALA A 231 -17.80 -29.05 -7.33
N GLY A 232 -17.81 -30.38 -7.39
CA GLY A 232 -18.66 -31.14 -8.30
C GLY A 232 -18.05 -31.41 -9.68
N GLU A 233 -18.85 -32.01 -10.58
CA GLU A 233 -18.39 -32.51 -11.90
C GLU A 233 -18.54 -31.48 -13.04
N GLY A 234 -19.07 -30.29 -12.75
CA GLY A 234 -19.33 -29.25 -13.75
C GLY A 234 -18.09 -28.46 -14.21
N ILE A 235 -16.98 -28.57 -13.47
CA ILE A 235 -15.77 -27.77 -13.70
C ILE A 235 -14.57 -28.70 -13.80
N SER A 236 -13.87 -28.63 -14.93
CA SER A 236 -12.63 -29.35 -15.17
C SER A 236 -11.44 -28.41 -15.07
N PRO A 237 -10.25 -28.89 -14.66
CA PRO A 237 -9.04 -28.08 -14.65
C PRO A 237 -8.78 -27.43 -16.03
N PRO A 238 -8.21 -26.22 -16.06
CA PRO A 238 -7.82 -25.58 -17.31
C PRO A 238 -6.63 -26.33 -17.96
N ASP A 239 -6.45 -26.11 -19.26
CA ASP A 239 -5.29 -26.64 -20.00
C ASP A 239 -4.04 -25.80 -19.67
N LEU A 240 -3.40 -26.09 -18.53
CA LEU A 240 -2.18 -25.41 -18.07
C LEU A 240 -0.94 -25.80 -18.89
N PRO A 241 0.02 -24.88 -19.09
CA PRO A 241 1.26 -25.18 -19.82
C PRO A 241 2.14 -26.18 -19.06
N GLU A 242 2.87 -27.02 -19.82
CA GLU A 242 3.93 -27.86 -19.26
C GLU A 242 5.16 -26.99 -18.92
N LEU A 243 5.48 -26.89 -17.63
CA LEU A 243 6.65 -26.14 -17.16
C LEU A 243 7.93 -26.94 -17.38
N LYS A 244 8.83 -26.40 -18.20
CA LYS A 244 10.15 -26.98 -18.48
C LYS A 244 11.21 -26.30 -17.63
N TYR A 245 12.10 -27.12 -17.07
CA TYR A 245 13.16 -26.67 -16.17
C TYR A 245 14.54 -27.06 -16.68
N GLU A 246 15.50 -26.15 -16.60
CA GLU A 246 16.88 -26.38 -17.01
C GLU A 246 17.86 -26.00 -15.90
N VAL A 247 19.04 -26.63 -15.90
CA VAL A 247 20.12 -26.20 -15.01
C VAL A 247 20.72 -24.93 -15.63
N PRO A 248 20.72 -23.79 -14.93
CA PRO A 248 21.25 -22.56 -15.48
C PRO A 248 22.75 -22.70 -15.76
N LEU A 249 23.18 -22.20 -16.91
CA LEU A 249 24.60 -22.03 -17.21
C LEU A 249 25.17 -20.90 -16.35
N LEU A 250 25.71 -21.26 -15.18
CA LEU A 250 26.42 -20.34 -14.32
C LEU A 250 27.92 -20.36 -14.66
N PRO A 251 28.57 -19.19 -14.80
CA PRO A 251 30.03 -19.12 -14.95
C PRO A 251 30.74 -19.91 -13.83
N GLU A 252 31.85 -20.57 -14.15
CA GLU A 252 32.56 -21.54 -13.29
C GLU A 252 32.85 -21.01 -11.87
N ARG A 253 33.17 -19.71 -11.76
CA ARG A 253 33.38 -19.00 -10.48
C ARG A 253 32.15 -18.88 -9.57
N TYR A 254 30.95 -19.11 -10.09
CA TYR A 254 29.69 -19.09 -9.33
C TYR A 254 29.16 -20.49 -9.05
N GLN A 255 29.84 -21.55 -9.52
CA GLN A 255 29.51 -22.93 -9.19
C GLN A 255 29.91 -23.20 -7.74
N THR A 256 28.95 -23.63 -6.93
CA THR A 256 29.17 -23.98 -5.52
C THR A 256 29.24 -25.50 -5.39
N SER A 257 29.63 -26.01 -4.21
CA SER A 257 29.52 -27.44 -3.90
C SER A 257 28.08 -27.92 -3.70
N GLN A 258 27.11 -26.99 -3.71
CA GLN A 258 25.68 -27.29 -3.63
C GLN A 258 25.12 -27.55 -5.04
N PRO A 259 24.13 -28.43 -5.21
CA PRO A 259 23.42 -28.60 -6.48
C PRO A 259 22.86 -27.25 -6.94
N VAL A 260 23.10 -26.89 -8.21
CA VAL A 260 22.52 -25.67 -8.80
C VAL A 260 21.01 -25.91 -8.99
N PRO A 261 20.13 -25.05 -8.44
CA PRO A 261 18.69 -25.15 -8.66
C PRO A 261 18.35 -25.08 -10.15
N LYS A 262 17.37 -25.85 -10.60
CA LYS A 262 16.85 -25.69 -11.97
C LYS A 262 16.01 -24.42 -12.04
N ILE A 263 16.01 -23.77 -13.20
CA ILE A 263 15.20 -22.60 -13.51
C ILE A 263 14.14 -22.95 -14.55
N GLN A 264 12.96 -22.35 -14.43
CA GLN A 264 11.90 -22.47 -15.45
C GLN A 264 12.35 -21.79 -16.75
N GLN A 265 12.04 -22.39 -17.90
CA GLN A 265 12.15 -21.72 -19.20
C GLN A 265 11.04 -20.67 -19.38
N PRO A 266 11.28 -19.59 -20.16
CA PRO A 266 10.25 -18.61 -20.43
C PRO A 266 9.11 -19.23 -21.24
N LEU A 267 7.90 -18.72 -21.04
CA LEU A 267 6.69 -19.14 -21.72
C LEU A 267 6.29 -18.12 -22.79
N ALA A 268 5.57 -18.57 -23.82
CA ALA A 268 4.88 -17.65 -24.73
C ALA A 268 3.83 -16.81 -23.95
N PRO A 269 3.53 -15.58 -24.37
CA PRO A 269 2.59 -14.70 -23.65
C PRO A 269 1.25 -15.35 -23.33
N GLU A 270 0.66 -16.07 -24.28
CA GLU A 270 -0.63 -16.75 -24.12
C GLU A 270 -0.57 -17.92 -23.12
N GLU A 271 0.56 -18.63 -23.05
CA GLU A 271 0.74 -19.73 -22.11
C GLU A 271 1.00 -19.22 -20.69
N SER A 272 1.79 -18.15 -20.56
CA SER A 272 2.02 -17.48 -19.28
C SER A 272 0.74 -16.89 -18.69
N LEU A 273 -0.13 -16.32 -19.53
CA LEU A 273 -1.40 -15.74 -19.09
C LEU A 273 -2.34 -16.78 -18.45
N LYS A 274 -2.24 -18.06 -18.84
CA LYS A 274 -3.02 -19.16 -18.22
C LYS A 274 -2.59 -19.45 -16.78
N LEU A 275 -1.41 -18.99 -16.37
CA LEU A 275 -0.88 -19.11 -15.01
C LEU A 275 -1.18 -17.86 -14.16
N ALA A 276 -1.85 -16.85 -14.73
CA ALA A 276 -2.26 -15.67 -14.02
C ALA A 276 -3.57 -15.89 -13.25
N GLN A 277 -3.58 -15.44 -12.01
CA GLN A 277 -4.71 -15.38 -11.12
C GLN A 277 -5.13 -13.91 -10.92
N VAL A 278 -6.43 -13.65 -11.03
CA VAL A 278 -7.08 -12.36 -10.72
C VAL A 278 -8.26 -12.61 -9.76
N PRO A 279 -8.81 -11.57 -9.10
CA PRO A 279 -9.96 -11.75 -8.21
C PRO A 279 -11.17 -12.40 -8.91
N PRO A 280 -12.02 -13.15 -8.18
CA PRO A 280 -13.25 -13.69 -8.73
C PRO A 280 -14.10 -12.62 -9.42
N GLY A 281 -14.63 -12.94 -10.60
CA GLY A 281 -15.40 -11.99 -11.41
C GLY A 281 -14.57 -10.98 -12.21
N PHE A 282 -13.24 -11.03 -12.13
CA PHE A 282 -12.33 -10.25 -12.98
C PHE A 282 -11.77 -11.09 -14.13
N GLU A 283 -11.22 -10.41 -15.12
CA GLU A 283 -10.41 -11.01 -16.17
C GLU A 283 -9.13 -10.20 -16.41
N VAL A 284 -8.11 -10.89 -16.93
CA VAL A 284 -6.86 -10.29 -17.38
C VAL A 284 -6.75 -10.43 -18.90
N SER A 285 -6.34 -9.36 -19.57
CA SER A 285 -6.10 -9.34 -21.02
C SER A 285 -4.66 -8.89 -21.31
N LEU A 286 -4.06 -9.45 -22.36
CA LEU A 286 -2.77 -9.02 -22.89
C LEU A 286 -2.98 -7.88 -23.87
N PHE A 287 -2.41 -6.70 -23.59
CA PHE A 287 -2.48 -5.54 -24.47
C PHE A 287 -1.30 -5.49 -25.45
N ALA A 288 -0.08 -5.75 -24.96
CA ALA A 288 1.13 -5.79 -25.76
C ALA A 288 2.15 -6.75 -25.12
N SER A 289 3.03 -7.35 -25.92
CA SER A 289 4.10 -8.24 -25.46
C SER A 289 5.37 -8.07 -26.28
N GLU A 290 6.43 -8.79 -25.92
CA GLU A 290 7.59 -8.98 -26.79
C GLU A 290 7.17 -9.47 -28.20
N PRO A 291 7.86 -9.06 -29.28
CA PRO A 291 9.03 -8.16 -29.31
C PRO A 291 8.70 -6.66 -29.30
N ASP A 292 7.42 -6.28 -29.33
CA ASP A 292 7.01 -4.87 -29.45
C ASP A 292 7.28 -4.08 -28.17
N VAL A 293 7.11 -4.74 -27.01
CA VAL A 293 7.49 -4.24 -25.67
C VAL A 293 8.74 -4.95 -25.18
N VAL A 294 9.68 -4.18 -24.63
CA VAL A 294 10.88 -4.73 -23.98
C VAL A 294 11.15 -3.98 -22.68
N ASN A 295 11.36 -4.71 -21.58
CA ASN A 295 11.70 -4.18 -20.25
C ASN A 295 10.91 -2.91 -19.87
N PRO A 296 9.56 -2.96 -19.85
CA PRO A 296 8.76 -1.79 -19.52
C PRO A 296 8.96 -1.43 -18.04
N ILE A 297 9.46 -0.23 -17.76
CA ILE A 297 9.74 0.23 -16.39
C ILE A 297 8.66 1.17 -15.84
N ALA A 298 7.98 1.91 -16.72
CA ALA A 298 6.91 2.83 -16.37
C ALA A 298 5.89 2.95 -17.50
N ILE A 299 4.64 3.22 -17.13
CA ILE A 299 3.53 3.46 -18.04
C ILE A 299 2.79 4.76 -17.68
N HIS A 300 2.27 5.46 -18.68
CA HIS A 300 1.52 6.70 -18.54
C HIS A 300 0.52 6.88 -19.68
N TRP A 301 -0.44 7.80 -19.58
CA TRP A 301 -1.37 8.13 -20.67
C TRP A 301 -1.42 9.63 -20.96
N ASP A 302 -1.49 9.97 -22.25
CA ASP A 302 -1.73 11.36 -22.67
C ASP A 302 -3.22 11.72 -22.61
N HIS A 303 -3.52 13.00 -22.81
CA HIS A 303 -4.91 13.50 -22.86
C HIS A 303 -5.79 12.86 -23.95
N ARG A 304 -5.24 12.09 -24.91
CA ARG A 304 -5.99 11.30 -25.90
C ARG A 304 -6.28 9.88 -25.42
N GLY A 305 -5.76 9.48 -24.26
CA GLY A 305 -5.91 8.14 -23.69
C GLY A 305 -4.96 7.10 -24.30
N ARG A 306 -3.93 7.51 -25.05
CA ARG A 306 -2.94 6.58 -25.62
C ARG A 306 -1.93 6.17 -24.57
N LEU A 307 -1.45 4.93 -24.63
CA LEU A 307 -0.49 4.41 -23.66
C LEU A 307 0.93 4.84 -24.06
N TRP A 308 1.68 5.36 -23.09
CA TRP A 308 3.09 5.69 -23.20
C TRP A 308 3.90 4.74 -22.33
N VAL A 309 4.94 4.13 -22.88
CA VAL A 309 5.78 3.13 -22.19
C VAL A 309 7.23 3.58 -22.21
N VAL A 310 7.86 3.64 -21.04
CA VAL A 310 9.30 3.78 -20.91
C VAL A 310 9.91 2.38 -20.97
N GLU A 311 10.72 2.14 -22.00
CA GLU A 311 11.47 0.90 -22.20
C GLU A 311 12.94 1.13 -21.83
N THR A 312 13.50 0.27 -20.99
CA THR A 312 14.91 0.38 -20.63
C THR A 312 15.74 -0.81 -21.10
N LEU A 313 16.76 -0.50 -21.89
CA LEU A 313 17.76 -1.43 -22.41
C LEU A 313 19.09 -1.25 -21.65
N ASP A 314 19.29 -0.09 -21.02
CA ASP A 314 20.50 0.24 -20.29
C ASP A 314 20.49 -0.27 -18.85
N TYR A 315 19.31 -0.38 -18.23
CA TYR A 315 19.19 -0.84 -16.85
C TYR A 315 19.46 -2.36 -16.72
N PRO A 316 20.16 -2.81 -15.66
CA PRO A 316 20.90 -2.01 -14.69
C PRO A 316 22.37 -1.76 -15.06
N ASN A 317 23.01 -2.63 -15.85
CA ASN A 317 24.48 -2.62 -15.99
C ASN A 317 25.02 -1.94 -17.26
N HIS A 318 24.18 -1.68 -18.26
CA HIS A 318 24.58 -1.19 -19.58
C HIS A 318 24.70 0.34 -19.63
N GLN A 319 25.30 0.95 -18.61
CA GLN A 319 25.57 2.39 -18.61
C GLN A 319 26.47 2.79 -19.79
N GLN A 320 25.93 3.62 -20.68
CA GLN A 320 26.64 4.16 -21.83
C GLN A 320 27.51 5.38 -21.46
N PRO A 321 28.60 5.63 -22.20
CA PRO A 321 29.33 6.90 -22.09
C PRO A 321 28.46 8.11 -22.47
N GLU A 322 28.79 9.28 -21.94
CA GLU A 322 28.16 10.57 -22.31
C GLU A 322 26.65 10.67 -22.07
N ASP A 323 26.05 9.74 -21.31
CA ASP A 323 24.60 9.70 -21.03
C ASP A 323 23.74 9.73 -22.31
N THR A 324 24.25 9.06 -23.36
CA THR A 324 23.54 8.75 -24.62
C THR A 324 23.20 7.28 -24.62
N GLY A 325 22.03 6.95 -24.10
CA GLY A 325 21.63 5.58 -23.83
C GLY A 325 20.84 4.93 -24.95
N ASN A 326 20.34 3.73 -24.69
CA ASN A 326 19.52 2.96 -25.63
C ASN A 326 18.02 2.93 -25.25
N ASP A 327 17.66 3.56 -24.13
CA ASP A 327 16.30 3.59 -23.62
C ASP A 327 15.38 4.41 -24.53
N ARG A 328 14.09 4.07 -24.50
CA ARG A 328 13.09 4.60 -25.43
C ARG A 328 11.82 4.98 -24.70
N LEU A 329 11.16 6.00 -25.22
CA LEU A 329 9.78 6.34 -24.89
C LEU A 329 8.92 6.07 -26.12
N LYS A 330 7.96 5.17 -25.99
CA LYS A 330 7.07 4.75 -27.08
C LYS A 330 5.61 5.01 -26.76
N ILE A 331 4.82 5.24 -27.81
CA ILE A 331 3.37 5.36 -27.79
C ILE A 331 2.77 4.09 -28.38
N TYR A 332 1.77 3.55 -27.69
CA TYR A 332 1.07 2.31 -27.99
C TYR A 332 -0.41 2.61 -28.23
N GLU A 333 -0.92 2.19 -29.37
CA GLU A 333 -2.29 2.44 -29.79
C GLU A 333 -2.98 1.14 -30.23
N ASP A 334 -4.24 1.02 -29.83
CA ASP A 334 -5.22 0.06 -30.33
C ASP A 334 -6.09 0.81 -31.34
N THR A 335 -5.82 0.62 -32.64
CA THR A 335 -6.44 1.41 -33.71
C THR A 335 -7.69 0.76 -34.28
N ASP A 336 -7.92 -0.53 -34.02
CA ASP A 336 -9.11 -1.27 -34.43
C ASP A 336 -10.12 -1.55 -33.31
N GLY A 337 -9.74 -1.31 -32.05
CA GLY A 337 -10.59 -1.42 -30.86
C GLY A 337 -10.75 -2.86 -30.35
N ASP A 338 -9.88 -3.79 -30.73
CA ASP A 338 -9.93 -5.19 -30.29
C ASP A 338 -9.38 -5.40 -28.86
N GLY A 339 -8.80 -4.34 -28.28
CA GLY A 339 -8.20 -4.37 -26.96
C GLY A 339 -6.71 -4.70 -26.94
N LYS A 340 -6.02 -4.72 -28.09
CA LYS A 340 -4.58 -4.94 -28.21
C LYS A 340 -3.92 -3.78 -28.95
N ALA A 341 -2.66 -3.52 -28.62
CA ALA A 341 -1.89 -2.57 -29.39
C ALA A 341 -1.54 -3.14 -30.77
N ASP A 342 -1.79 -2.37 -31.82
CA ASP A 342 -1.44 -2.69 -33.20
C ASP A 342 -0.51 -1.65 -33.85
N ARG A 343 -0.35 -0.48 -33.20
CA ARG A 343 0.54 0.59 -33.64
C ARG A 343 1.48 1.02 -32.51
N PHE A 344 2.76 1.11 -32.87
CA PHE A 344 3.85 1.43 -31.97
C PHE A 344 4.70 2.55 -32.57
N THR A 345 4.75 3.70 -31.90
CA THR A 345 5.50 4.88 -32.34
C THR A 345 6.63 5.18 -31.35
N VAL A 346 7.87 5.35 -31.82
CA VAL A 346 8.98 5.78 -30.96
C VAL A 346 8.94 7.30 -30.89
N PHE A 347 8.44 7.85 -29.77
CA PHE A 347 8.39 9.30 -29.57
C PHE A 347 9.77 9.88 -29.30
N ALA A 348 10.57 9.20 -28.49
CA ALA A 348 11.95 9.59 -28.21
C ALA A 348 12.85 8.36 -28.00
N ASP A 349 14.08 8.46 -28.49
CA ASP A 349 15.17 7.52 -28.28
C ASP A 349 16.42 8.24 -27.73
N GLY A 350 17.51 7.50 -27.55
CA GLY A 350 18.75 8.05 -27.01
C GLY A 350 18.69 8.40 -25.52
N LEU A 351 17.67 7.91 -24.80
CA LEU A 351 17.51 8.07 -23.36
C LEU A 351 18.44 7.09 -22.63
N SER A 352 18.88 7.43 -21.42
CA SER A 352 19.86 6.69 -20.62
C SER A 352 19.33 6.47 -19.20
N LEU A 353 19.04 5.21 -18.85
CA LEU A 353 18.45 4.84 -17.55
C LEU A 353 17.16 5.62 -17.29
N ALA A 354 16.26 5.61 -18.27
CA ALA A 354 14.98 6.26 -18.14
C ALA A 354 14.07 5.45 -17.21
N THR A 355 13.37 6.14 -16.30
CA THR A 355 12.61 5.47 -15.23
C THR A 355 11.16 5.92 -15.12
N SER A 356 10.78 7.04 -15.72
CA SER A 356 9.44 7.60 -15.59
C SER A 356 9.17 8.68 -16.63
N VAL A 357 7.89 8.88 -16.94
CA VAL A 357 7.39 9.96 -17.81
C VAL A 357 6.11 10.58 -17.23
N VAL A 358 5.87 11.86 -17.46
CA VAL A 358 4.61 12.56 -17.16
C VAL A 358 4.33 13.62 -18.23
N GLU A 359 3.08 13.82 -18.62
CA GLU A 359 2.69 14.90 -19.55
C GLU A 359 2.63 16.24 -18.82
N ALA A 360 3.22 17.29 -19.40
CA ALA A 360 3.20 18.64 -18.87
C ALA A 360 3.52 19.67 -19.96
N ASN A 361 2.97 20.88 -19.87
CA ASN A 361 3.29 22.02 -20.74
C ASN A 361 3.22 21.71 -22.26
N GLY A 362 2.25 20.89 -22.67
CA GLY A 362 2.10 20.47 -24.07
C GLY A 362 3.20 19.56 -24.61
N GLY A 363 3.97 18.92 -23.73
CA GLY A 363 4.96 17.88 -24.04
C GLY A 363 4.99 16.83 -22.92
N VAL A 364 6.14 16.21 -22.72
CA VAL A 364 6.38 15.23 -21.65
C VAL A 364 7.67 15.53 -20.91
N ILE A 365 7.66 15.29 -19.61
CA ILE A 365 8.85 15.31 -18.76
C ILE A 365 9.28 13.88 -18.49
N VAL A 366 10.55 13.58 -18.76
CA VAL A 366 11.14 12.24 -18.67
C VAL A 366 12.30 12.27 -17.68
N SER A 367 12.28 11.30 -16.77
CA SER A 367 13.44 10.97 -15.96
C SER A 367 14.46 10.24 -16.81
N ASP A 368 15.65 10.81 -16.98
CA ASP A 368 16.69 10.36 -17.90
C ASP A 368 18.05 10.30 -17.17
N GLY A 369 18.26 9.27 -16.35
CA GLY A 369 19.52 9.03 -15.65
C GLY A 369 19.93 10.22 -14.76
N PRO A 370 20.97 11.00 -15.11
CA PRO A 370 21.40 12.15 -14.32
C PRO A 370 20.52 13.41 -14.47
N ARG A 371 19.54 13.40 -15.39
CA ARG A 371 18.81 14.59 -15.85
C ARG A 371 17.30 14.43 -15.73
N MET A 372 16.62 15.56 -15.65
CA MET A 372 15.19 15.67 -15.94
C MET A 372 15.01 16.41 -17.27
N LEU A 373 14.36 15.76 -18.23
CA LEU A 373 14.22 16.26 -19.61
C LEU A 373 12.79 16.68 -19.89
N PHE A 374 12.62 17.77 -20.61
CA PHE A 374 11.38 18.12 -21.29
C PHE A 374 11.51 17.79 -22.78
N LEU A 375 10.57 17.02 -23.29
CA LEU A 375 10.46 16.59 -24.68
C LEU A 375 9.12 17.05 -25.26
N GLN A 376 9.11 17.54 -26.49
CA GLN A 376 7.87 18.03 -27.12
C GLN A 376 7.88 17.78 -28.63
N ASP A 377 6.73 17.35 -29.13
CA ASP A 377 6.35 17.34 -30.54
C ASP A 377 5.71 18.70 -30.89
N THR A 378 6.20 19.34 -31.94
CA THR A 378 5.76 20.67 -32.38
C THR A 378 5.03 20.66 -33.73
N ASP A 379 5.04 19.55 -34.46
CA ASP A 379 4.42 19.45 -35.79
C ASP A 379 3.32 18.38 -35.91
N GLY A 380 3.13 17.58 -34.86
CA GLY A 380 2.05 16.59 -34.71
C GLY A 380 2.38 15.23 -35.30
N ASP A 381 3.64 14.92 -35.58
CA ASP A 381 4.07 13.62 -36.12
C ASP A 381 4.33 12.53 -35.05
N ASP A 382 4.08 12.86 -33.77
CA ASP A 382 4.34 12.03 -32.60
C ASP A 382 5.84 11.67 -32.40
N HIS A 383 6.76 12.56 -32.78
CA HIS A 383 8.19 12.52 -32.44
C HIS A 383 8.65 13.79 -31.70
N ALA A 384 9.62 13.65 -30.80
CA ALA A 384 10.15 14.77 -30.05
C ALA A 384 11.06 15.67 -30.91
N ASP A 385 10.57 16.86 -31.29
CA ASP A 385 11.34 17.93 -31.93
C ASP A 385 12.22 18.71 -30.94
N VAL A 386 11.71 18.89 -29.73
CA VAL A 386 12.37 19.66 -28.67
C VAL A 386 12.91 18.72 -27.62
N ARG A 387 14.18 18.90 -27.24
CA ARG A 387 14.81 18.24 -26.10
C ARG A 387 15.52 19.28 -25.23
N LYS A 388 14.89 19.63 -24.10
CA LYS A 388 15.41 20.59 -23.12
C LYS A 388 15.76 19.88 -21.82
N VAL A 389 16.96 20.13 -21.30
CA VAL A 389 17.30 19.76 -19.91
C VAL A 389 16.65 20.78 -18.98
N LEU A 390 15.79 20.31 -18.08
CA LEU A 390 15.20 21.15 -17.02
C LEU A 390 16.20 21.37 -15.89
N PHE A 391 16.77 20.28 -15.38
CA PHE A 391 17.85 20.31 -14.40
C PHE A 391 18.59 18.97 -14.35
N GLU A 392 19.77 18.98 -13.73
CA GLU A 392 20.67 17.83 -13.58
C GLU A 392 21.14 17.71 -12.13
N GLY A 393 21.62 16.53 -11.74
CA GLY A 393 22.20 16.32 -10.42
C GLY A 393 21.97 14.94 -9.82
N PHE A 394 21.10 14.13 -10.45
CA PHE A 394 20.84 12.76 -10.03
C PHE A 394 22.08 11.88 -10.20
N LYS A 395 22.36 11.04 -9.21
CA LYS A 395 23.52 10.14 -9.25
C LYS A 395 23.11 8.78 -9.81
N LYS A 396 24.06 8.14 -10.50
CA LYS A 396 23.88 6.82 -11.16
C LYS A 396 24.85 5.74 -10.65
N HIS A 397 25.43 5.94 -9.45
CA HIS A 397 26.39 5.00 -8.89
C HIS A 397 25.76 3.66 -8.45
N ASP A 398 24.46 3.67 -8.20
CA ASP A 398 23.60 2.50 -8.04
C ASP A 398 22.30 2.75 -8.81
N THR A 399 22.11 2.03 -9.91
CA THR A 399 21.01 2.32 -10.86
C THR A 399 19.64 1.94 -10.32
N HIS A 400 19.57 1.05 -9.34
CA HIS A 400 18.31 0.66 -8.69
C HIS A 400 17.76 1.74 -7.77
N ALA A 401 18.60 2.68 -7.33
CA ALA A 401 18.24 3.70 -6.35
C ALA A 401 18.06 5.09 -6.96
N GLY A 402 17.76 5.16 -8.25
CA GLY A 402 17.51 6.40 -8.98
C GLY A 402 16.16 7.04 -8.66
N GLN A 403 15.88 8.15 -9.35
CA GLN A 403 14.59 8.83 -9.31
C GLN A 403 13.53 8.08 -10.13
N SER A 404 12.26 8.18 -9.75
CA SER A 404 11.15 7.47 -10.42
C SER A 404 9.79 8.12 -10.11
N ASN A 405 8.71 7.54 -10.66
CA ASN A 405 7.31 7.86 -10.32
C ASN A 405 6.93 9.34 -10.48
N LEU A 406 7.20 9.95 -11.64
CA LEU A 406 6.74 11.30 -11.97
C LEU A 406 5.21 11.36 -12.01
N ARG A 407 4.59 12.26 -11.25
CA ARG A 407 3.15 12.46 -11.15
C ARG A 407 2.78 13.94 -11.20
N TYR A 408 1.80 14.30 -12.02
CA TYR A 408 1.27 15.66 -12.05
C TYR A 408 0.27 15.85 -10.89
N GLY A 409 0.62 16.71 -9.93
CA GLY A 409 -0.17 17.03 -8.74
C GLY A 409 -1.35 17.95 -9.04
N PHE A 410 -2.33 17.97 -8.15
CA PHE A 410 -3.56 18.78 -8.32
C PHE A 410 -3.25 20.27 -8.16
N ASP A 411 -2.14 20.60 -7.50
CA ASP A 411 -1.59 21.93 -7.28
C ASP A 411 -0.68 22.43 -8.43
N GLY A 412 -0.52 21.64 -9.50
CA GLY A 412 0.32 22.00 -10.65
C GLY A 412 1.82 21.67 -10.49
N TRP A 413 2.22 21.04 -9.39
CA TRP A 413 3.59 20.54 -9.20
C TRP A 413 3.76 19.12 -9.74
N ILE A 414 4.98 18.78 -10.15
CA ILE A 414 5.32 17.39 -10.46
C ILE A 414 5.95 16.76 -9.23
N TYR A 415 5.36 15.69 -8.74
CA TYR A 415 5.86 14.89 -7.63
C TYR A 415 6.65 13.70 -8.15
N ALA A 416 7.66 13.29 -7.38
CA ALA A 416 8.56 12.21 -7.72
C ALA A 416 9.17 11.59 -6.47
N THR A 417 9.79 10.43 -6.63
CA THR A 417 10.56 9.76 -5.58
C THR A 417 12.00 9.53 -6.04
N ILE A 418 12.89 9.33 -5.07
CA ILE A 418 14.29 9.02 -5.29
C ILE A 418 14.80 8.03 -4.25
N GLY A 419 15.62 7.08 -4.69
CA GLY A 419 16.36 6.19 -3.81
C GLY A 419 17.65 6.80 -3.26
N TYR A 420 18.41 5.99 -2.53
CA TYR A 420 19.67 6.42 -1.90
C TYR A 420 20.79 6.83 -2.87
N ALA A 421 20.61 6.73 -4.20
CA ALA A 421 21.58 7.29 -5.14
C ALA A 421 21.68 8.82 -4.96
N GLY A 422 20.56 9.46 -4.65
CA GLY A 422 20.51 10.86 -4.26
C GLY A 422 20.67 11.87 -5.39
N PHE A 423 20.50 13.13 -5.00
CA PHE A 423 20.57 14.31 -5.85
C PHE A 423 21.54 15.33 -5.26
N GLU A 424 22.36 15.94 -6.11
CA GLU A 424 23.16 17.12 -5.77
C GLU A 424 23.33 17.96 -7.04
N GLY A 425 22.70 19.13 -7.04
CA GLY A 425 22.60 20.02 -8.19
C GLY A 425 21.99 21.38 -7.84
N GLU A 426 21.62 22.15 -8.86
CA GLU A 426 20.99 23.47 -8.73
C GLU A 426 19.66 23.48 -9.51
N VAL A 427 18.59 23.97 -8.88
CA VAL A 427 17.26 24.14 -9.53
C VAL A 427 16.69 25.50 -9.13
N GLY A 428 16.12 26.23 -10.08
CA GLY A 428 15.60 27.58 -9.81
C GLY A 428 16.64 28.56 -9.25
N GLY A 429 17.92 28.37 -9.58
CA GLY A 429 19.04 29.17 -9.04
C GLY A 429 19.41 28.88 -7.58
N LYS A 430 18.90 27.78 -7.00
CA LYS A 430 19.20 27.36 -5.62
C LYS A 430 19.95 26.02 -5.61
N PRO A 431 21.12 25.92 -4.94
CA PRO A 431 21.81 24.65 -4.77
C PRO A 431 21.03 23.77 -3.79
N MET A 432 20.90 22.48 -4.09
CA MET A 432 20.15 21.52 -3.30
C MET A 432 20.84 20.16 -3.25
N LYS A 433 20.70 19.48 -2.12
CA LYS A 433 21.22 18.13 -1.90
C LYS A 433 20.29 17.31 -1.02
N PHE A 434 19.90 16.13 -1.50
CA PHE A 434 19.10 15.17 -0.74
C PHE A 434 19.44 13.74 -1.17
N ASP A 435 19.14 12.78 -0.30
CA ASP A 435 19.42 11.36 -0.51
C ASP A 435 18.16 10.63 -0.99
N THR A 436 17.44 9.95 -0.10
CA THR A 436 16.28 9.10 -0.41
C THR A 436 15.00 9.77 0.10
N GLY A 437 13.93 9.72 -0.67
CA GLY A 437 12.67 10.35 -0.26
C GLY A 437 11.73 10.70 -1.40
N ALA A 438 10.81 11.61 -1.11
CA ALA A 438 9.97 12.25 -2.12
C ALA A 438 10.37 13.71 -2.32
N PHE A 439 10.21 14.19 -3.54
CA PHE A 439 10.44 15.58 -3.90
C PHE A 439 9.38 16.03 -4.91
N ARG A 440 9.29 17.33 -5.13
CA ARG A 440 8.44 17.89 -6.18
C ARG A 440 9.11 19.10 -6.84
N PHE A 441 8.72 19.41 -8.06
CA PHE A 441 9.25 20.56 -8.80
C PHE A 441 8.19 21.16 -9.72
N LEU A 442 8.34 22.44 -10.05
CA LEU A 442 7.47 23.09 -11.02
C LEU A 442 7.84 22.62 -12.44
N PRO A 443 6.85 22.38 -13.34
CA PRO A 443 7.09 21.90 -14.70
C PRO A 443 8.02 22.77 -15.55
N ASP A 444 8.24 24.03 -15.14
CA ASP A 444 9.08 25.01 -15.82
C ASP A 444 10.49 25.14 -15.24
N ASP A 445 10.92 24.24 -14.34
CA ASP A 445 12.22 24.22 -13.64
C ASP A 445 12.50 25.38 -12.66
N SER A 446 11.54 26.28 -12.45
CA SER A 446 11.73 27.46 -11.60
C SER A 446 11.90 27.13 -10.11
N LYS A 447 11.51 25.93 -9.66
CA LYS A 447 11.56 25.54 -8.24
C LYS A 447 11.53 24.03 -8.03
N LEU A 448 12.27 23.56 -7.03
CA LEU A 448 12.23 22.19 -6.51
C LEU A 448 12.15 22.21 -4.97
N GLU A 449 11.44 21.23 -4.41
CA GLU A 449 11.24 21.04 -2.98
C GLU A 449 11.44 19.57 -2.60
N PHE A 450 12.28 19.33 -1.58
CA PHE A 450 12.39 18.03 -0.97
C PHE A 450 11.33 17.88 0.13
N LEU A 451 10.47 16.87 0.01
CA LEU A 451 9.33 16.65 0.91
C LEU A 451 9.71 15.78 2.12
N GLY A 452 10.92 15.23 2.14
CA GLY A 452 11.49 14.53 3.29
C GLY A 452 11.93 13.11 2.97
N LYS A 453 12.47 12.44 3.99
CA LYS A 453 13.12 11.13 3.86
C LYS A 453 12.17 9.97 4.13
N THR A 454 12.27 8.96 3.29
CA THR A 454 11.67 7.63 3.46
C THR A 454 12.63 6.68 4.17
N SER A 455 12.18 5.46 4.48
CA SER A 455 12.98 4.49 5.24
C SER A 455 14.09 3.82 4.41
N ASN A 456 13.92 3.69 3.09
CA ASN A 456 14.89 3.08 2.17
C ASN A 456 14.59 3.45 0.71
N ASN A 457 15.08 2.64 -0.25
CA ASN A 457 14.86 2.87 -1.68
C ASN A 457 13.37 3.01 -2.00
N THR A 458 12.99 4.16 -2.58
CA THR A 458 11.59 4.54 -2.77
C THR A 458 11.22 4.42 -4.24
N TRP A 459 10.27 3.55 -4.54
CA TRP A 459 9.85 3.25 -5.91
C TRP A 459 8.32 3.21 -6.08
N GLY A 460 7.58 3.92 -5.23
CA GLY A 460 6.14 4.08 -5.41
C GLY A 460 5.66 5.46 -4.99
N LEU A 461 4.68 5.97 -5.74
CA LEU A 461 3.98 7.21 -5.46
C LEU A 461 2.57 7.17 -6.08
N GLY A 462 1.57 7.63 -5.34
CA GLY A 462 0.19 7.77 -5.81
C GLY A 462 -0.59 8.82 -5.04
N PHE A 463 -1.78 9.16 -5.55
CA PHE A 463 -2.68 10.15 -4.96
C PHE A 463 -4.05 9.53 -4.68
N THR A 464 -4.64 9.89 -3.54
CA THR A 464 -6.09 9.71 -3.32
C THR A 464 -6.87 10.71 -4.17
N GLU A 465 -8.18 10.52 -4.29
CA GLU A 465 -9.06 11.49 -4.95
C GLU A 465 -9.10 12.85 -4.23
N GLN A 466 -8.68 12.92 -2.96
CA GLN A 466 -8.60 14.14 -2.15
C GLN A 466 -7.17 14.71 -2.10
N PHE A 467 -6.28 14.24 -2.97
CA PHE A 467 -4.89 14.70 -3.10
C PHE A 467 -4.01 14.42 -1.87
N ASP A 468 -4.28 13.33 -1.15
CA ASP A 468 -3.34 12.79 -0.16
C ASP A 468 -2.23 12.02 -0.89
N VAL A 469 -0.97 12.26 -0.50
CA VAL A 469 0.21 11.68 -1.15
C VAL A 469 0.67 10.43 -0.42
N MET A 470 0.65 9.31 -1.14
CA MET A 470 1.00 7.98 -0.66
C MET A 470 2.15 7.40 -1.47
N GLY A 471 2.83 6.39 -0.95
CA GLY A 471 3.85 5.67 -1.71
C GLY A 471 4.36 4.41 -1.03
N SER A 472 5.35 3.76 -1.65
CA SER A 472 5.97 2.53 -1.16
C SER A 472 7.51 2.62 -1.18
N THR A 473 8.16 1.81 -0.37
CA THR A 473 9.62 1.59 -0.42
C THR A 473 9.90 0.12 -0.66
N ALA A 474 10.96 -0.18 -1.41
CA ALA A 474 11.28 -1.52 -1.89
C ALA A 474 11.28 -2.56 -0.76
N ASN A 475 11.86 -2.23 0.39
CA ASN A 475 12.00 -3.19 1.48
C ASN A 475 11.07 -2.85 2.64
N ARG A 476 10.31 -3.86 3.11
CA ARG A 476 9.57 -3.90 4.40
C ARG A 476 8.45 -2.88 4.60
N GLN A 477 8.41 -1.77 3.87
CA GLN A 477 7.41 -0.72 4.03
C GLN A 477 6.68 -0.48 2.70
N PRO A 478 5.65 -1.30 2.41
CA PRO A 478 4.88 -1.25 1.17
C PRO A 478 3.89 -0.08 1.12
N SER A 479 3.70 0.65 2.23
CA SER A 479 2.85 1.84 2.27
C SER A 479 3.41 2.89 3.23
N TRP A 480 3.44 4.14 2.78
CA TRP A 480 3.73 5.34 3.55
C TRP A 480 2.83 6.48 3.09
N GLN A 481 2.62 7.45 3.98
CA GLN A 481 1.95 8.71 3.66
C GLN A 481 2.86 9.89 3.96
N ILE A 482 2.72 10.96 3.18
CA ILE A 482 3.27 12.27 3.53
C ILE A 482 2.20 13.02 4.31
N VAL A 483 2.53 13.41 5.55
CA VAL A 483 1.70 14.34 6.33
C VAL A 483 2.56 15.52 6.76
N GLY A 484 2.27 16.69 6.21
CA GLY A 484 3.10 17.88 6.37
C GLY A 484 3.06 18.75 5.11
N ASP A 485 3.64 19.95 5.20
CA ASP A 485 3.50 20.99 4.19
C ASP A 485 4.07 20.61 2.81
N ASN A 486 3.30 21.00 1.79
CA ASN A 486 3.54 21.09 0.36
C ASN A 486 3.65 22.60 0.02
N GLY A 487 4.52 23.34 0.73
CA GLY A 487 4.61 24.80 0.69
C GLY A 487 6.03 25.28 0.37
N PRO A 488 6.24 26.59 0.11
CA PRO A 488 7.46 27.10 -0.47
C PRO A 488 8.79 26.67 0.19
N ALA A 489 9.76 26.35 -0.67
CA ALA A 489 11.13 25.88 -0.40
C ALA A 489 11.98 26.62 0.66
N ASP A 490 11.61 27.79 1.18
CA ASP A 490 12.32 28.39 2.32
C ASP A 490 12.04 27.65 3.64
N ARG A 491 11.08 26.72 3.64
CA ARG A 491 10.61 26.00 4.84
C ARG A 491 10.84 24.49 4.80
N ALA A 492 11.52 23.95 3.79
CA ALA A 492 11.77 22.50 3.64
C ALA A 492 12.74 21.90 4.70
N ASP A 493 13.51 22.73 5.42
CA ASP A 493 14.24 22.29 6.63
C ASP A 493 13.33 22.16 7.88
N ARG A 494 12.02 22.46 7.74
CA ARG A 494 11.06 22.64 8.84
C ARG A 494 9.82 21.74 8.72
N GLY A 495 9.99 20.43 8.68
CA GLY A 495 9.03 19.55 9.37
C GLY A 495 8.28 18.45 8.65
N THR A 496 8.40 18.29 7.34
CA THR A 496 7.73 17.19 6.65
C THR A 496 8.42 15.87 7.03
N ARG A 497 7.69 14.96 7.68
CA ARG A 497 8.17 13.62 8.01
C ARG A 497 7.17 12.57 7.52
N PHE A 498 7.71 11.50 6.99
CA PHE A 498 6.98 10.32 6.56
C PHE A 498 6.51 9.55 7.78
N PHE A 499 5.24 9.17 7.78
CA PHE A 499 4.71 8.25 8.78
C PHE A 499 4.60 6.85 8.13
N PRO A 500 5.33 5.83 8.62
CA PRO A 500 5.01 4.46 8.27
C PRO A 500 3.60 4.16 8.78
N ILE A 501 2.71 3.74 7.87
CA ILE A 501 1.28 3.52 8.17
C ILE A 501 0.84 2.08 7.94
N THR A 502 1.80 1.17 7.88
CA THR A 502 1.51 -0.26 7.82
C THR A 502 1.35 -0.77 9.26
N GLN A 503 0.11 -0.94 9.70
CA GLN A 503 -0.21 -1.89 10.78
C GLN A 503 -0.45 -3.25 10.11
N ASP A 504 0.04 -4.32 10.71
CA ASP A 504 0.02 -5.71 10.19
C ASP A 504 1.08 -6.09 9.14
N VAL A 505 2.34 -5.81 9.49
CA VAL A 505 3.36 -6.82 9.27
C VAL A 505 3.81 -7.27 10.67
N GLN A 506 3.23 -8.35 11.19
CA GLN A 506 3.78 -8.99 12.38
C GLN A 506 5.26 -9.27 12.12
N GLN A 507 6.12 -8.51 12.79
CA GLN A 507 7.56 -8.66 12.78
C GLN A 507 7.88 -9.97 13.49
N SER A 508 8.11 -11.03 12.71
CA SER A 508 8.80 -12.22 13.20
C SER A 508 10.16 -12.30 12.52
N ASP A 509 11.22 -12.45 13.33
CA ASP A 509 12.64 -12.37 12.98
C ASP A 509 13.16 -13.55 12.11
N GLY A 510 12.32 -14.15 11.28
CA GLY A 510 12.66 -15.30 10.43
C GLY A 510 13.36 -14.88 9.13
N TRP A 511 14.68 -15.01 9.08
CA TRP A 511 15.47 -14.94 7.84
C TRP A 511 15.34 -16.27 7.08
N GLU A 512 14.60 -16.29 5.95
CA GLU A 512 14.59 -17.44 5.04
C GLU A 512 15.62 -17.26 3.90
N PRO A 513 16.41 -18.29 3.55
CA PRO A 513 17.54 -18.17 2.62
C PRO A 513 17.11 -17.96 1.15
N PRO A 514 17.63 -16.94 0.45
CA PRO A 514 17.10 -16.54 -0.86
C PRO A 514 17.47 -17.36 -2.11
N ILE A 515 17.93 -18.62 -2.02
CA ILE A 515 18.45 -19.36 -3.19
C ILE A 515 17.49 -20.43 -3.77
N GLU A 516 16.50 -20.91 -3.02
CA GLU A 516 15.45 -21.82 -3.55
C GLU A 516 14.38 -21.09 -4.40
N LEU A 517 14.59 -19.78 -4.59
CA LEU A 517 13.64 -18.79 -5.07
C LEU A 517 13.69 -18.51 -6.57
N LEU A 518 14.65 -19.12 -7.29
CA LEU A 518 14.85 -18.93 -8.72
C LEU A 518 14.25 -20.14 -9.46
N GLY A 519 12.94 -20.14 -9.68
CA GLY A 519 12.35 -20.96 -10.73
C GLY A 519 11.66 -22.26 -10.33
N ASN A 520 10.79 -22.25 -9.31
CA ASN A 520 9.84 -23.36 -9.07
C ASN A 520 8.38 -23.03 -9.46
N GLY A 521 8.13 -21.87 -10.10
CA GLY A 521 6.78 -21.45 -10.55
C GLY A 521 5.73 -21.34 -9.43
N LYS A 522 6.17 -21.16 -8.18
CA LYS A 522 5.28 -20.97 -7.03
C LYS A 522 4.79 -19.53 -6.97
N ILE A 523 3.49 -19.33 -6.77
CA ILE A 523 2.94 -18.00 -6.46
C ILE A 523 3.38 -17.65 -5.04
N ARG A 524 4.27 -16.68 -4.84
CA ARG A 524 4.62 -16.31 -3.46
C ARG A 524 3.49 -15.54 -2.83
N ALA A 525 2.73 -16.20 -1.98
CA ALA A 525 1.87 -15.52 -1.02
C ALA A 525 2.66 -15.14 0.26
N LYS A 526 3.80 -15.79 0.49
CA LYS A 526 4.72 -15.52 1.61
C LYS A 526 5.70 -14.40 1.27
N SER A 527 5.23 -13.16 1.33
CA SER A 527 6.10 -12.03 1.62
C SER A 527 5.69 -11.47 2.98
N ARG A 528 6.02 -12.20 4.06
CA ARG A 528 6.06 -11.60 5.40
C ARG A 528 6.93 -10.32 5.42
N HIS A 529 7.76 -10.12 4.39
CA HIS A 529 8.49 -8.89 4.08
C HIS A 529 8.45 -8.62 2.57
N TYR A 530 7.99 -7.44 2.13
CA TYR A 530 8.21 -6.99 0.75
C TYR A 530 9.72 -6.87 0.50
N THR A 531 10.19 -7.46 -0.60
CA THR A 531 11.59 -7.41 -1.01
C THR A 531 11.83 -6.37 -2.11
N ALA A 532 10.80 -6.02 -2.86
CA ALA A 532 10.87 -5.03 -3.92
C ALA A 532 9.50 -4.36 -4.19
N ALA A 533 8.87 -3.79 -3.16
CA ALA A 533 7.63 -3.04 -3.34
C ALA A 533 7.81 -1.88 -4.34
N ALA A 534 7.07 -1.94 -5.45
CA ALA A 534 7.12 -0.99 -6.55
C ALA A 534 5.71 -0.49 -6.91
N GLY A 535 5.60 0.81 -7.20
CA GLY A 535 4.31 1.48 -7.39
C GLY A 535 3.52 1.63 -6.08
N HIS A 536 2.50 2.48 -6.13
CA HIS A 536 1.49 2.66 -5.08
C HIS A 536 0.26 3.36 -5.68
N ALA A 537 -0.27 2.83 -6.78
CA ALA A 537 -1.45 3.41 -7.41
C ALA A 537 -2.69 3.14 -6.56
N ILE A 538 -3.61 4.09 -6.50
CA ILE A 538 -4.87 3.95 -5.77
C ILE A 538 -6.00 3.81 -6.77
N TYR A 539 -6.94 2.91 -6.53
CA TYR A 539 -8.09 2.74 -7.41
C TYR A 539 -9.03 3.95 -7.36
N THR A 540 -8.93 4.83 -8.36
CA THR A 540 -9.62 6.14 -8.41
C THR A 540 -10.56 6.27 -9.62
N ALA A 541 -11.06 5.13 -10.11
CA ALA A 541 -12.10 5.03 -11.13
C ALA A 541 -13.38 4.39 -10.57
N ARG A 542 -14.40 4.19 -11.41
CA ARG A 542 -15.69 3.57 -11.01
C ARG A 542 -16.06 2.33 -11.84
N ARG A 543 -15.07 1.71 -12.51
CA ARG A 543 -15.28 0.48 -13.28
C ARG A 543 -15.30 -0.77 -12.39
N PHE A 544 -14.46 -0.83 -11.35
CA PHE A 544 -14.44 -1.89 -10.34
C PHE A 544 -15.62 -1.71 -9.39
N PRO A 545 -15.99 -2.74 -8.59
CA PRO A 545 -16.99 -2.61 -7.54
C PRO A 545 -16.66 -1.50 -6.54
N GLU A 546 -17.70 -0.96 -5.89
CA GLU A 546 -17.58 0.16 -4.93
C GLU A 546 -16.61 -0.09 -3.78
N SER A 547 -16.44 -1.35 -3.37
CA SER A 547 -15.48 -1.76 -2.34
C SER A 547 -14.01 -1.44 -2.67
N TRP A 548 -13.69 -1.06 -3.91
CA TRP A 548 -12.34 -0.69 -4.33
C TRP A 548 -12.11 0.83 -4.36
N TRP A 549 -13.18 1.62 -4.40
CA TRP A 549 -13.10 3.05 -4.75
C TRP A 549 -12.37 3.87 -3.69
N ASN A 550 -11.29 4.52 -4.11
CA ASN A 550 -10.47 5.44 -3.33
C ASN A 550 -10.01 4.85 -1.98
N ARG A 551 -9.86 3.53 -1.93
CA ARG A 551 -9.46 2.79 -0.72
C ARG A 551 -8.60 1.58 -1.00
N THR A 552 -8.28 1.29 -2.26
CA THR A 552 -7.46 0.15 -2.61
C THR A 552 -6.17 0.63 -3.25
N ALA A 553 -5.04 0.34 -2.59
CA ALA A 553 -3.70 0.56 -3.11
C ALA A 553 -3.19 -0.69 -3.84
N PHE A 554 -2.48 -0.48 -4.94
CA PHE A 554 -1.81 -1.51 -5.74
C PHE A 554 -0.30 -1.36 -5.59
N VAL A 555 0.34 -2.41 -5.08
CA VAL A 555 1.80 -2.45 -4.89
C VAL A 555 2.34 -3.72 -5.57
N CYS A 556 3.22 -3.53 -6.54
CA CYS A 556 3.87 -4.63 -7.23
C CYS A 556 4.96 -5.24 -6.34
N GLU A 557 5.07 -6.56 -6.33
CA GLU A 557 6.19 -7.30 -5.76
C GLU A 557 6.74 -8.22 -6.85
N PRO A 558 7.69 -7.74 -7.69
CA PRO A 558 8.15 -8.45 -8.87
C PRO A 558 8.83 -9.77 -8.53
N THR A 559 9.43 -9.90 -7.34
CA THR A 559 10.05 -11.17 -6.89
C THR A 559 9.02 -12.19 -6.38
N GLY A 560 7.81 -11.74 -6.07
CA GLY A 560 6.66 -12.55 -5.68
C GLY A 560 5.68 -12.78 -6.83
N HIS A 561 5.97 -12.24 -8.02
CA HIS A 561 5.17 -12.41 -9.23
C HIS A 561 3.74 -11.88 -9.08
N LEU A 562 3.55 -10.79 -8.32
CA LEU A 562 2.23 -10.30 -7.94
C LEU A 562 2.08 -8.78 -7.93
N VAL A 563 0.83 -8.34 -8.06
CA VAL A 563 0.34 -7.01 -7.69
C VAL A 563 -0.59 -7.19 -6.49
N SER A 564 -0.09 -6.79 -5.33
CA SER A 564 -0.82 -6.89 -4.06
C SER A 564 -1.92 -5.84 -3.96
N VAL A 565 -2.92 -6.14 -3.13
CA VAL A 565 -4.02 -5.23 -2.79
C VAL A 565 -3.91 -4.84 -1.33
N GLY A 566 -3.75 -3.54 -1.08
CA GLY A 566 -3.81 -2.94 0.25
C GLY A 566 -5.13 -2.21 0.47
N GLU A 567 -5.90 -2.60 1.48
CA GLU A 567 -7.09 -1.85 1.89
C GLU A 567 -6.66 -0.65 2.74
N MET A 568 -6.88 0.55 2.21
CA MET A 568 -6.69 1.81 2.91
C MET A 568 -7.93 2.14 3.74
N ARG A 569 -7.71 2.40 5.02
CA ARG A 569 -8.71 2.94 5.94
C ARG A 569 -8.13 4.18 6.57
N HIS A 570 -8.96 5.12 7.01
CA HIS A 570 -8.48 6.19 7.84
C HIS A 570 -9.03 6.03 9.25
N GLU A 571 -8.15 6.20 10.24
CA GLU A 571 -8.52 6.31 11.64
C GLU A 571 -8.16 7.75 12.05
N ASN A 572 -9.19 8.53 12.38
CA ASN A 572 -9.08 9.96 12.57
C ASN A 572 -8.46 10.65 11.34
N ALA A 573 -7.28 11.27 11.51
CA ALA A 573 -6.57 12.03 10.49
C ALA A 573 -5.42 11.24 9.81
N GLU A 574 -5.29 9.94 10.10
CA GLU A 574 -4.25 9.04 9.58
C GLU A 574 -4.86 8.01 8.64
N PHE A 575 -4.18 7.73 7.51
CA PHE A 575 -4.47 6.54 6.73
C PHE A 575 -3.64 5.37 7.24
N PHE A 576 -4.21 4.18 7.21
CA PHE A 576 -3.56 2.89 7.42
C PHE A 576 -3.82 2.00 6.21
N THR A 577 -2.85 1.19 5.82
CA THR A 577 -3.01 0.23 4.71
C THR A 577 -2.82 -1.19 5.19
N TYR A 578 -3.84 -2.02 5.01
CA TYR A 578 -3.90 -3.41 5.45
C TYR A 578 -3.75 -4.35 4.25
N PHE A 579 -2.75 -5.26 4.30
CA PHE A 579 -2.49 -6.25 3.26
C PHE A 579 -2.86 -7.64 3.76
N GLU A 580 -4.02 -8.16 3.34
CA GLU A 580 -4.55 -9.46 3.80
C GLU A 580 -4.17 -10.65 2.89
N GLY A 581 -3.10 -10.50 2.08
CA GLY A 581 -2.58 -11.58 1.21
C GLY A 581 -3.34 -11.77 -0.13
N ASN A 582 -4.40 -11.00 -0.35
CA ASN A 582 -5.11 -10.94 -1.62
C ASN A 582 -4.35 -10.11 -2.66
N ASN A 583 -4.47 -10.49 -3.93
CA ASN A 583 -3.75 -9.88 -5.04
C ASN A 583 -4.73 -9.49 -6.15
N LEU A 584 -4.47 -8.38 -6.84
CA LEU A 584 -5.15 -8.04 -8.08
C LEU A 584 -4.66 -8.95 -9.23
N TYR A 585 -3.37 -9.26 -9.20
CA TYR A 585 -2.71 -10.14 -10.16
C TYR A 585 -1.67 -10.97 -9.41
N ALA A 586 -1.60 -12.26 -9.69
CA ALA A 586 -0.50 -13.12 -9.25
C ALA A 586 -0.25 -14.18 -10.32
N SER A 587 1.01 -14.58 -10.53
CA SER A 587 1.34 -15.56 -11.56
C SER A 587 2.17 -16.72 -11.03
N ALA A 588 1.83 -17.93 -11.47
CA ALA A 588 2.65 -19.13 -11.29
C ALA A 588 3.78 -19.26 -12.34
N ASP A 589 3.88 -18.31 -13.28
CA ASP A 589 5.04 -18.20 -14.17
C ASP A 589 6.20 -17.52 -13.44
N ALA A 590 7.31 -18.24 -13.24
CA ALA A 590 8.49 -17.71 -12.55
C ALA A 590 9.15 -16.50 -13.25
N TRP A 591 8.80 -16.21 -14.50
CA TRP A 591 9.31 -15.07 -15.25
C TRP A 591 8.48 -13.80 -15.06
N SER A 592 7.22 -13.91 -14.63
CA SER A 592 6.33 -12.77 -14.43
C SER A 592 6.87 -11.85 -13.33
N ALA A 593 7.20 -10.61 -13.66
CA ALA A 593 7.76 -9.62 -12.76
C ALA A 593 7.05 -8.26 -12.95
N PRO A 594 5.83 -8.08 -12.41
CA PRO A 594 5.15 -6.79 -12.44
C PRO A 594 5.99 -5.73 -11.70
N VAL A 595 6.26 -4.60 -12.35
CA VAL A 595 7.07 -3.49 -11.80
C VAL A 595 6.32 -2.16 -11.72
N ALA A 596 5.21 -2.02 -12.45
CA ALA A 596 4.28 -0.91 -12.32
C ALA A 596 2.84 -1.39 -12.49
N ALA A 597 1.92 -0.81 -11.71
CA ALA A 597 0.49 -1.03 -11.83
C ALA A 597 -0.23 0.32 -11.69
N GLU A 598 -1.06 0.67 -12.67
CA GLU A 598 -1.66 2.01 -12.79
C GLU A 598 -3.12 1.96 -13.21
N VAL A 599 -3.94 2.89 -12.73
CA VAL A 599 -5.34 3.03 -13.18
C VAL A 599 -5.36 3.78 -14.50
N GLY A 600 -5.80 3.10 -15.57
CA GLY A 600 -5.84 3.67 -16.92
C GLY A 600 -7.07 4.55 -17.18
N PRO A 601 -7.12 5.25 -18.32
CA PRO A 601 -8.22 6.12 -18.73
C PRO A 601 -9.56 5.38 -18.88
N ASP A 602 -9.51 4.08 -19.17
CA ASP A 602 -10.66 3.19 -19.28
C ASP A 602 -11.18 2.68 -17.92
N GLY A 603 -10.47 2.97 -16.83
CA GLY A 603 -10.79 2.51 -15.47
C GLY A 603 -10.36 1.08 -15.18
N ALA A 604 -9.65 0.41 -16.09
CA ALA A 604 -8.93 -0.82 -15.80
C ALA A 604 -7.64 -0.52 -15.02
N VAL A 605 -7.07 -1.54 -14.37
CA VAL A 605 -5.70 -1.45 -13.84
C VAL A 605 -4.77 -2.11 -14.85
N TRP A 606 -3.79 -1.35 -15.30
CA TRP A 606 -2.78 -1.75 -16.26
C TRP A 606 -1.50 -2.13 -15.55
N ILE A 607 -0.86 -3.20 -16.00
CA ILE A 607 0.33 -3.77 -15.36
C ILE A 607 1.46 -3.81 -16.38
N ALA A 608 2.59 -3.20 -16.04
CA ALA A 608 3.85 -3.39 -16.74
C ALA A 608 4.60 -4.56 -16.11
N ASP A 609 4.68 -5.66 -16.82
CA ASP A 609 5.44 -6.86 -16.47
C ASP A 609 6.78 -6.83 -17.19
N TRP A 610 7.87 -6.76 -16.42
CA TRP A 610 9.23 -6.76 -16.95
C TRP A 610 9.61 -8.11 -17.60
N TYR A 611 8.94 -9.19 -17.21
CA TYR A 611 9.17 -10.55 -17.69
C TYR A 611 10.66 -11.02 -17.67
N ASN A 612 11.24 -11.15 -16.48
CA ASN A 612 12.57 -11.72 -16.28
C ASN A 612 12.61 -12.64 -15.06
N ILE A 613 13.38 -13.73 -15.17
CA ILE A 613 13.66 -14.63 -14.04
C ILE A 613 14.50 -13.96 -12.94
N ILE A 614 15.31 -12.96 -13.28
CA ILE A 614 16.10 -12.17 -12.33
C ILE A 614 15.87 -10.69 -12.54
N VAL A 615 15.29 -10.07 -11.50
CA VAL A 615 15.02 -8.63 -11.44
C VAL A 615 15.78 -7.93 -10.30
N GLN A 616 16.25 -8.68 -9.30
CA GLN A 616 16.92 -8.13 -8.12
C GLN A 616 18.27 -7.50 -8.47
N HIS A 617 18.60 -6.39 -7.82
CA HIS A 617 19.90 -5.73 -7.98
C HIS A 617 21.04 -6.45 -7.25
N ASN A 618 20.71 -7.08 -6.12
CA ASN A 618 21.62 -7.86 -5.28
C ASN A 618 21.51 -9.36 -5.58
N ARG A 619 22.58 -10.13 -5.31
CA ARG A 619 22.59 -11.58 -5.55
C ARG A 619 21.58 -12.30 -4.63
N PRO A 620 20.68 -13.13 -5.16
CA PRO A 620 19.82 -14.01 -4.36
C PRO A 620 20.67 -14.95 -3.50
N GLY A 621 20.36 -15.05 -2.20
CA GLY A 621 20.98 -16.02 -1.29
C GLY A 621 22.22 -15.53 -0.53
N ALA A 622 22.82 -14.40 -0.91
CA ALA A 622 24.08 -13.95 -0.31
C ALA A 622 23.82 -13.07 0.94
N PRO A 623 24.44 -13.36 2.10
CA PRO A 623 24.56 -12.39 3.18
C PRO A 623 25.18 -11.09 2.64
N PHE A 624 24.73 -9.93 3.12
CA PHE A 624 25.25 -8.61 2.72
C PHE A 624 26.80 -8.54 2.77
N GLU A 625 27.43 -9.34 3.64
CA GLU A 625 28.86 -9.38 3.88
C GLU A 625 29.65 -10.41 3.02
N GLN A 626 28.99 -11.26 2.22
CA GLN A 626 29.67 -12.20 1.32
C GLN A 626 30.10 -11.52 0.00
N THR A 627 31.18 -10.75 0.15
CA THR A 627 31.83 -9.79 -0.75
C THR A 627 32.69 -10.39 -1.86
N LYS A 628 32.17 -11.35 -2.64
CA LYS A 628 32.80 -11.74 -3.94
C LYS A 628 31.77 -11.98 -5.04
N VAL A 629 30.98 -10.95 -5.35
CA VAL A 629 30.11 -10.96 -6.53
C VAL A 629 30.50 -9.80 -7.42
N ASP A 630 30.89 -10.09 -8.66
CA ASP A 630 31.15 -9.06 -9.67
C ASP A 630 29.89 -8.21 -9.87
N ARG A 631 30.06 -6.90 -9.69
CA ARG A 631 29.05 -5.89 -9.99
C ARG A 631 29.41 -5.18 -11.28
N GLY A 632 28.41 -4.93 -12.13
CA GLY A 632 28.59 -4.14 -13.34
C GLY A 632 28.61 -2.64 -13.05
N LYS A 633 28.58 -1.83 -14.11
CA LYS A 633 28.67 -0.36 -13.99
C LYS A 633 27.53 0.25 -13.16
N GLY A 634 26.35 -0.37 -13.16
CA GLY A 634 25.22 0.08 -12.34
C GLY A 634 25.18 -0.46 -10.92
N ALA A 635 26.27 -1.10 -10.46
CA ALA A 635 26.37 -1.79 -9.16
C ALA A 635 25.46 -3.02 -9.00
N ALA A 636 24.75 -3.46 -10.05
CA ALA A 636 24.02 -4.72 -10.03
C ALA A 636 24.95 -5.90 -10.23
N TYR A 637 24.64 -7.03 -9.61
CA TYR A 637 25.43 -8.24 -9.86
C TYR A 637 25.27 -8.73 -11.31
N VAL A 638 26.36 -9.25 -11.87
CA VAL A 638 26.44 -9.71 -13.27
C VAL A 638 26.05 -11.18 -13.38
N THR A 639 25.11 -11.50 -14.28
CA THR A 639 24.66 -12.87 -14.57
C THR A 639 24.06 -12.96 -15.98
N PRO A 640 24.24 -14.07 -16.72
CA PRO A 640 23.59 -14.26 -18.04
C PRO A 640 22.07 -14.49 -17.95
N LEU A 641 21.51 -14.58 -16.74
CA LEU A 641 20.11 -14.87 -16.46
C LEU A 641 19.23 -13.62 -16.27
N ARG A 642 19.81 -12.40 -16.26
CA ARG A 642 19.06 -11.13 -16.20
C ARG A 642 19.11 -10.42 -17.56
N GLU A 643 18.48 -9.25 -17.66
CA GLU A 643 18.59 -8.34 -18.82
C GLU A 643 18.08 -8.98 -20.14
N LYS A 644 17.09 -9.88 -20.06
CA LYS A 644 16.40 -10.40 -21.25
C LYS A 644 15.46 -9.32 -21.81
N PRO A 645 15.48 -9.03 -23.13
CA PRO A 645 14.64 -8.00 -23.73
C PRO A 645 13.22 -8.54 -23.96
N LEU A 646 12.52 -8.84 -22.86
CA LEU A 646 11.14 -9.33 -22.84
C LEU A 646 10.31 -8.34 -22.05
N GLY A 647 8.98 -8.37 -22.19
CA GLY A 647 8.14 -7.43 -21.48
C GLY A 647 6.70 -7.48 -21.95
N ARG A 648 5.77 -7.25 -21.03
CA ARG A 648 4.33 -7.40 -21.30
C ARG A 648 3.53 -6.32 -20.62
N ILE A 649 2.45 -5.93 -21.26
CA ILE A 649 1.46 -5.00 -20.73
C ILE A 649 0.14 -5.76 -20.61
N TYR A 650 -0.36 -5.88 -19.38
CA TYR A 650 -1.65 -6.49 -19.09
C TYR A 650 -2.68 -5.45 -18.65
N ARG A 651 -3.96 -5.78 -18.79
CA ARG A 651 -5.08 -5.05 -18.18
C ARG A 651 -5.93 -5.99 -17.36
N VAL A 652 -6.27 -5.58 -16.14
CA VAL A 652 -7.16 -6.29 -15.23
C VAL A 652 -8.42 -5.47 -14.98
N TYR A 653 -9.59 -6.08 -15.16
CA TYR A 653 -10.88 -5.41 -14.99
C TYR A 653 -12.03 -6.43 -14.73
N PRO A 654 -13.18 -5.99 -14.18
CA PRO A 654 -14.32 -6.88 -13.96
C PRO A 654 -14.87 -7.42 -15.28
N LYS A 655 -15.16 -8.72 -15.34
CA LYS A 655 -15.67 -9.40 -16.52
C LYS A 655 -16.97 -8.76 -17.01
N GLY A 656 -17.02 -8.43 -18.30
CA GLY A 656 -18.19 -7.78 -18.92
C GLY A 656 -18.43 -6.32 -18.53
N SER A 657 -17.53 -5.69 -17.77
CA SER A 657 -17.61 -4.26 -17.46
C SER A 657 -17.23 -3.39 -18.66
N LYS A 658 -17.82 -2.19 -18.74
CA LYS A 658 -17.53 -1.22 -19.80
C LYS A 658 -16.38 -0.31 -19.41
N ASN A 659 -15.62 0.12 -20.41
CA ASN A 659 -14.62 1.18 -20.26
C ASN A 659 -15.28 2.48 -19.79
N THR A 660 -14.55 3.24 -18.98
CA THR A 660 -14.92 4.62 -18.63
C THR A 660 -15.02 5.45 -19.92
N ALA A 661 -16.08 6.25 -20.02
CA ALA A 661 -16.27 7.13 -21.18
C ALA A 661 -15.23 8.27 -21.21
N VAL A 662 -14.75 8.59 -22.40
CA VAL A 662 -13.94 9.79 -22.64
C VAL A 662 -14.86 11.02 -22.50
N PRO A 663 -14.49 12.04 -21.70
CA PRO A 663 -15.28 13.25 -21.58
C PRO A 663 -15.47 13.99 -22.90
N SER A 664 -16.60 14.66 -23.04
CA SER A 664 -16.94 15.43 -24.24
C SER A 664 -16.24 16.79 -24.31
N ASP A 665 -15.95 17.39 -23.15
CA ASP A 665 -15.20 18.63 -23.01
C ASP A 665 -14.47 18.71 -21.67
N LEU A 666 -13.71 19.80 -21.47
CA LEU A 666 -12.91 20.00 -20.25
C LEU A 666 -13.76 20.06 -18.98
N ILE A 667 -14.93 20.71 -19.02
CA ILE A 667 -15.80 20.85 -17.85
C ILE A 667 -16.48 19.53 -17.51
N ASP A 668 -16.98 18.82 -18.52
CA ASP A 668 -17.52 17.46 -18.37
C ASP A 668 -16.47 16.53 -17.74
N GLY A 669 -15.21 16.66 -18.16
CA GLY A 669 -14.13 15.85 -17.61
C GLY A 669 -13.85 16.09 -16.12
N LEU A 670 -14.11 17.28 -15.57
CA LEU A 670 -14.00 17.54 -14.12
C LEU A 670 -14.99 16.68 -13.30
N SER A 671 -16.11 16.30 -13.91
CA SER A 671 -17.15 15.44 -13.31
C SER A 671 -16.90 13.94 -13.53
N SER A 672 -15.86 13.57 -14.29
CA SER A 672 -15.62 12.20 -14.70
C SER A 672 -15.52 11.25 -13.50
N PRO A 673 -16.06 10.02 -13.59
CA PRO A 673 -15.88 9.01 -12.54
C PRO A 673 -14.43 8.50 -12.43
N ASN A 674 -13.53 8.85 -13.36
CA ASN A 674 -12.13 8.47 -13.34
C ASN A 674 -11.23 9.69 -13.10
N LEU A 675 -10.42 9.63 -12.04
CA LEU A 675 -9.51 10.70 -11.64
C LEU A 675 -8.58 11.14 -12.77
N PHE A 676 -8.14 10.20 -13.62
CA PHE A 676 -7.32 10.51 -14.79
C PHE A 676 -7.94 11.63 -15.63
N TRP A 677 -9.21 11.47 -16.02
CA TRP A 677 -9.91 12.45 -16.86
C TRP A 677 -10.15 13.77 -16.14
N ARG A 678 -10.42 13.72 -14.82
CA ARG A 678 -10.56 14.93 -14.01
C ARG A 678 -9.28 15.75 -13.96
N GLN A 679 -8.15 15.07 -13.69
CA GLN A 679 -6.84 15.70 -13.66
C GLN A 679 -6.41 16.21 -15.03
N LYS A 680 -6.63 15.46 -16.12
CA LYS A 680 -6.30 15.90 -17.47
C LYS A 680 -7.10 17.14 -17.88
N SER A 681 -8.40 17.15 -17.59
CA SER A 681 -9.23 18.34 -17.81
C SER A 681 -8.73 19.54 -17.01
N GLN A 682 -8.47 19.35 -15.70
CA GLN A 682 -7.96 20.41 -14.83
C GLN A 682 -6.60 20.95 -15.33
N GLN A 683 -5.67 20.06 -15.66
CA GLN A 683 -4.35 20.37 -16.20
C GLN A 683 -4.48 21.20 -17.48
N GLN A 684 -5.29 20.75 -18.44
CA GLN A 684 -5.49 21.45 -19.70
C GLN A 684 -6.12 22.84 -19.52
N ILE A 685 -7.07 23.00 -18.59
CA ILE A 685 -7.65 24.32 -18.24
C ILE A 685 -6.55 25.29 -17.78
N VAL A 686 -5.66 24.83 -16.90
CA VAL A 686 -4.58 25.64 -16.33
C VAL A 686 -3.49 25.94 -17.36
N GLU A 687 -2.94 24.92 -18.02
CA GLU A 687 -1.84 25.06 -18.97
C GLU A 687 -2.23 25.91 -20.20
N GLN A 688 -3.48 25.78 -20.68
CA GLN A 688 -4.01 26.59 -21.78
C GLN A 688 -4.54 27.96 -21.33
N ARG A 689 -4.45 28.29 -20.03
CA ARG A 689 -4.91 29.55 -19.43
C ARG A 689 -6.36 29.89 -19.81
N ARG A 690 -7.27 28.93 -19.65
CA ARG A 690 -8.70 29.05 -20.01
C ARG A 690 -9.48 29.94 -19.04
N THR A 691 -9.13 31.23 -18.97
CA THR A 691 -9.80 32.23 -18.11
C THR A 691 -11.26 32.46 -18.52
N ASP A 692 -11.63 32.11 -19.75
CA ASP A 692 -13.02 32.12 -20.22
C ASP A 692 -13.93 31.15 -19.44
N LEU A 693 -13.37 30.14 -18.77
CA LEU A 693 -14.11 29.18 -17.95
C LEU A 693 -14.24 29.61 -16.48
N GLN A 694 -13.57 30.68 -16.04
CA GLN A 694 -13.45 31.04 -14.63
C GLN A 694 -14.80 31.22 -13.93
N GLU A 695 -15.78 31.87 -14.57
CA GLU A 695 -17.13 32.05 -13.98
C GLU A 695 -17.83 30.71 -13.76
N LYS A 696 -17.74 29.79 -14.73
CA LYS A 696 -18.35 28.45 -14.63
C LYS A 696 -17.64 27.61 -13.56
N LEU A 697 -16.31 27.70 -13.47
CA LEU A 697 -15.54 27.01 -12.43
C LEU A 697 -15.89 27.51 -11.04
N LEU A 698 -16.12 28.83 -10.88
CA LEU A 698 -16.56 29.40 -9.61
C LEU A 698 -17.93 28.87 -9.20
N GLN A 699 -18.89 28.84 -10.14
CA GLN A 699 -20.22 28.26 -9.90
C GLN A 699 -20.13 26.79 -9.48
N LEU A 700 -19.26 25.99 -10.11
CA LEU A 700 -19.03 24.59 -9.73
C LEU A 700 -18.40 24.48 -8.34
N ALA A 701 -17.39 25.29 -8.03
CA ALA A 701 -16.71 25.27 -6.74
C ALA A 701 -17.63 25.66 -5.56
N GLU A 702 -18.61 26.55 -5.80
CA GLU A 702 -19.60 26.98 -4.80
C GLU A 702 -20.81 26.02 -4.69
N SER A 703 -20.95 25.08 -5.62
CA SER A 703 -22.05 24.12 -5.64
C SER A 703 -21.75 22.85 -4.83
N ASP A 704 -22.82 22.09 -4.53
CA ASP A 704 -22.71 20.76 -3.91
C ASP A 704 -22.23 19.66 -4.90
N GLU A 705 -21.89 20.02 -6.15
CA GLU A 705 -21.36 19.06 -7.12
C GLU A 705 -20.08 18.39 -6.59
N GLY A 706 -20.01 17.08 -6.73
CA GLY A 706 -18.99 16.19 -6.20
C GLY A 706 -17.57 16.49 -6.72
N PHE A 707 -17.11 15.65 -7.63
CA PHE A 707 -15.77 15.80 -8.20
C PHE A 707 -15.58 17.08 -9.02
N ALA A 708 -16.65 17.52 -9.70
CA ALA A 708 -16.61 18.67 -10.60
C ALA A 708 -16.19 19.94 -9.87
N GLY A 709 -16.82 20.21 -8.72
CA GLY A 709 -16.42 21.33 -7.90
C GLY A 709 -14.98 21.13 -7.39
N ASP A 710 -14.61 19.93 -6.92
CA ASP A 710 -13.29 19.63 -6.29
C ASP A 710 -12.16 20.03 -7.23
N HIS A 711 -12.21 19.56 -8.47
CA HIS A 711 -11.24 19.92 -9.50
C HIS A 711 -11.44 21.34 -10.06
N ALA A 712 -12.66 21.91 -10.05
CA ALA A 712 -12.85 23.30 -10.43
C ALA A 712 -12.13 24.27 -9.47
N LEU A 713 -12.10 23.96 -8.18
CA LEU A 713 -11.39 24.76 -7.18
C LEU A 713 -9.86 24.70 -7.39
N TRP A 714 -9.32 23.50 -7.68
CA TRP A 714 -7.92 23.35 -8.07
C TRP A 714 -7.59 24.06 -9.38
N ALA A 715 -8.47 24.02 -10.38
CA ALA A 715 -8.29 24.76 -11.63
C ALA A 715 -8.26 26.28 -11.41
N LEU A 716 -9.16 26.81 -10.56
CA LEU A 716 -9.16 28.22 -10.17
C LEU A 716 -7.85 28.63 -9.49
N HIS A 717 -7.34 27.79 -8.57
CA HIS A 717 -6.05 28.00 -7.94
C HIS A 717 -4.91 28.06 -8.97
N GLY A 718 -4.83 27.08 -9.88
CA GLY A 718 -3.81 27.06 -10.94
C GLY A 718 -3.89 28.23 -11.93
N LEU A 719 -5.09 28.78 -12.15
CA LEU A 719 -5.29 30.01 -12.94
C LEU A 719 -4.92 31.30 -12.18
N GLY A 720 -4.59 31.22 -10.89
CA GLY A 720 -4.36 32.38 -10.03
C GLY A 720 -5.64 33.20 -9.78
N ALA A 721 -6.81 32.56 -9.85
CA ALA A 721 -8.08 33.22 -9.61
C ALA A 721 -8.29 33.53 -8.13
N LYS A 722 -9.02 34.60 -7.82
CA LYS A 722 -9.44 34.89 -6.45
C LYS A 722 -10.48 33.88 -5.99
N ILE A 723 -10.17 33.14 -4.93
CA ILE A 723 -11.04 32.11 -4.36
C ILE A 723 -11.92 32.73 -3.26
N PRO A 724 -13.24 32.48 -3.24
CA PRO A 724 -14.11 32.96 -2.15
C PRO A 724 -13.70 32.34 -0.81
N THR A 725 -13.43 33.20 0.18
CA THR A 725 -13.06 32.76 1.53
C THR A 725 -14.16 31.95 2.20
N ALA A 726 -15.43 32.15 1.82
CA ALA A 726 -16.57 31.41 2.33
C ALA A 726 -16.52 29.89 2.06
N LEU A 727 -15.67 29.42 1.12
CA LEU A 727 -15.53 27.99 0.83
C LEU A 727 -14.94 27.17 2.00
N VAL A 728 -14.29 27.82 2.98
CA VAL A 728 -13.89 27.15 4.24
C VAL A 728 -15.11 26.69 5.08
N HIS A 729 -16.31 27.20 4.78
CA HIS A 729 -17.56 26.80 5.41
C HIS A 729 -18.48 25.98 4.51
N HIS A 730 -17.98 25.50 3.36
CA HIS A 730 -18.78 24.73 2.44
C HIS A 730 -19.37 23.48 3.11
N THR A 731 -20.54 23.02 2.65
CA THR A 731 -21.26 21.84 3.17
C THR A 731 -20.41 20.56 3.08
N ARG A 732 -19.74 20.36 1.95
CA ARG A 732 -18.84 19.22 1.69
C ARG A 732 -17.47 19.36 2.35
N PRO A 733 -16.99 18.35 3.10
CA PRO A 733 -15.68 18.39 3.77
C PRO A 733 -14.52 18.48 2.78
N GLU A 734 -14.60 17.84 1.61
CA GLU A 734 -13.53 17.90 0.60
C GLU A 734 -13.29 19.32 0.09
N ARG A 735 -14.38 20.09 -0.11
CA ARG A 735 -14.29 21.50 -0.48
C ARG A 735 -13.60 22.32 0.60
N ARG A 736 -13.95 22.11 1.88
CA ARG A 736 -13.32 22.79 3.02
C ARG A 736 -11.84 22.46 3.11
N ARG A 737 -11.47 21.18 2.94
CA ARG A 737 -10.06 20.73 2.89
C ARG A 737 -9.29 21.49 1.81
N ILE A 738 -9.77 21.45 0.57
CA ILE A 738 -9.09 22.11 -0.56
C ILE A 738 -8.96 23.62 -0.29
N ALA A 739 -10.01 24.28 0.19
CA ALA A 739 -10.00 25.71 0.50
C ALA A 739 -8.98 26.08 1.60
N LEU A 740 -8.79 25.23 2.61
CA LEU A 740 -7.76 25.40 3.63
C LEU A 740 -6.35 25.15 3.07
N THR A 741 -6.17 24.13 2.22
CA THR A 741 -4.87 23.76 1.64
C THR A 741 -4.31 24.87 0.74
N ILE A 742 -5.16 25.51 -0.07
CA ILE A 742 -4.79 26.57 -1.03
C ILE A 742 -4.96 27.99 -0.45
N TRP A 743 -5.16 28.11 0.85
CA TRP A 743 -5.38 29.40 1.51
C TRP A 743 -4.15 30.30 1.35
N ASP A 744 -4.35 31.43 0.68
CA ASP A 744 -3.29 32.37 0.29
C ASP A 744 -3.51 33.73 0.98
N SER A 745 -3.46 33.72 2.31
CA SER A 745 -3.56 34.90 3.16
C SER A 745 -2.73 34.70 4.44
N ASP A 746 -2.10 35.78 4.92
CA ASP A 746 -1.31 35.78 6.16
C ASP A 746 -2.17 35.71 7.44
N GLU A 747 -3.49 35.89 7.29
CA GLU A 747 -4.46 35.76 8.37
C GLU A 747 -5.17 34.40 8.30
N MET A 748 -5.40 33.80 9.48
CA MET A 748 -6.21 32.59 9.59
C MET A 748 -7.64 32.83 9.08
N PRO A 749 -8.25 31.86 8.38
CA PRO A 749 -9.67 31.94 8.02
C PRO A 749 -10.54 32.02 9.28
N ASP A 750 -11.70 32.68 9.17
CA ASP A 750 -12.78 32.53 10.15
C ASP A 750 -13.26 31.08 10.09
N PHE A 751 -12.67 30.19 10.88
CA PHE A 751 -12.95 28.76 10.90
C PHE A 751 -12.68 28.23 12.29
N ASP A 752 -13.67 27.55 12.87
CA ASP A 752 -13.59 27.00 14.22
C ASP A 752 -13.29 25.48 14.15
N PRO A 753 -12.01 25.06 14.24
CA PRO A 753 -11.63 23.66 14.08
C PRO A 753 -12.19 22.76 15.19
N ALA A 754 -12.61 23.32 16.32
CA ALA A 754 -13.20 22.56 17.42
C ALA A 754 -14.63 22.06 17.10
N LYS A 755 -15.33 22.74 16.19
CA LYS A 755 -16.69 22.37 15.73
C LYS A 755 -16.72 21.52 14.48
N GLU A 756 -15.59 21.39 13.79
CA GLU A 756 -15.47 20.56 12.59
C GLU A 756 -15.57 19.08 12.98
N SER A 757 -16.43 18.32 12.31
CA SER A 757 -16.61 16.88 12.57
C SER A 757 -15.62 16.01 11.80
N ASP A 758 -15.15 16.46 10.64
CA ASP A 758 -14.22 15.74 9.79
C ASP A 758 -12.75 15.90 10.26
N ALA A 759 -12.11 14.78 10.62
CA ALA A 759 -10.74 14.79 11.13
C ALA A 759 -9.70 15.23 10.09
N LEU A 760 -9.94 15.00 8.80
CA LEU A 760 -9.04 15.40 7.73
C LEU A 760 -9.16 16.91 7.46
N VAL A 761 -10.34 17.51 7.61
CA VAL A 761 -10.49 18.98 7.59
C VAL A 761 -9.75 19.62 8.77
N ARG A 762 -9.88 19.06 9.99
CA ARG A 762 -9.11 19.53 11.15
C ARG A 762 -7.60 19.43 10.92
N ARG A 763 -7.14 18.37 10.24
CA ARG A 763 -5.74 18.20 9.84
C ARG A 763 -5.27 19.29 8.87
N GLU A 764 -6.03 19.60 7.82
CA GLU A 764 -5.66 20.68 6.88
C GLU A 764 -5.60 22.04 7.56
N TRP A 765 -6.54 22.32 8.47
CA TRP A 765 -6.49 23.54 9.29
C TRP A 765 -5.24 23.60 10.16
N LEU A 766 -4.84 22.48 10.78
CA LEU A 766 -3.62 22.39 11.58
C LEU A 766 -2.35 22.61 10.75
N LEU A 767 -2.32 22.08 9.53
CA LEU A 767 -1.22 22.29 8.59
C LEU A 767 -1.14 23.77 8.17
N LEU A 768 -2.28 24.40 7.91
CA LEU A 768 -2.35 25.84 7.63
C LEU A 768 -1.89 26.68 8.83
N ALA A 769 -2.39 26.37 10.03
CA ALA A 769 -2.01 27.05 11.28
C ALA A 769 -0.50 26.96 11.55
N GLY A 770 0.13 25.82 11.24
CA GLY A 770 1.58 25.64 11.36
C GLY A 770 2.41 26.55 10.44
N ARG A 771 1.80 27.18 9.43
CA ARG A 771 2.43 28.14 8.51
C ARG A 771 2.22 29.60 8.89
N MET A 772 1.33 29.87 9.85
CA MET A 772 0.95 31.22 10.27
C MET A 772 1.79 31.73 11.44
N PRO A 773 2.02 33.05 11.53
CA PRO A 773 2.59 33.66 12.73
C PRO A 773 1.72 33.37 13.96
N LEU A 774 2.35 32.93 15.06
CA LEU A 774 1.63 32.60 16.28
C LEU A 774 1.05 33.86 16.95
N SER A 775 -0.28 33.98 16.96
CA SER A 775 -1.03 34.99 17.71
C SER A 775 -1.61 34.42 19.02
N SER A 776 -2.05 35.28 19.94
CA SER A 776 -2.73 34.82 21.17
C SER A 776 -4.03 34.08 20.87
N GLU A 777 -4.71 34.47 19.80
CA GLU A 777 -5.95 33.83 19.34
C GLU A 777 -5.68 32.46 18.72
N LEU A 778 -4.71 32.36 17.81
CA LEU A 778 -4.29 31.09 17.23
C LEU A 778 -3.77 30.13 18.32
N SER A 779 -3.02 30.64 19.30
CA SER A 779 -2.57 29.85 20.45
C SER A 779 -3.74 29.28 21.25
N ALA A 780 -4.78 30.10 21.51
CA ALA A 780 -5.97 29.66 22.24
C ALA A 780 -6.79 28.61 21.44
N GLN A 781 -6.89 28.77 20.12
CA GLN A 781 -7.54 27.81 19.24
C GLN A 781 -6.79 26.46 19.21
N LEU A 782 -5.46 26.49 19.07
CA LEU A 782 -4.63 25.27 19.11
C LEU A 782 -4.71 24.56 20.48
N GLN A 783 -4.74 25.31 21.59
CA GLN A 783 -4.92 24.75 22.92
C GLN A 783 -6.31 24.13 23.10
N THR A 784 -7.36 24.81 22.63
CA THR A 784 -8.73 24.28 22.70
C THR A 784 -8.84 22.97 21.90
N LEU A 785 -8.25 22.93 20.70
CA LEU A 785 -8.21 21.73 19.87
C LEU A 785 -7.42 20.60 20.55
N HIS A 786 -6.30 20.92 21.21
CA HIS A 786 -5.55 19.97 22.03
C HIS A 786 -6.39 19.36 23.16
N ASP A 787 -7.08 20.21 23.91
CA ASP A 787 -7.84 19.80 25.10
C ASP A 787 -9.09 18.98 24.74
N GLN A 788 -9.72 19.30 23.60
CA GLN A 788 -10.99 18.68 23.17
C GLN A 788 -10.80 17.47 22.26
N HIS A 789 -9.72 17.42 21.50
CA HIS A 789 -9.49 16.42 20.46
C HIS A 789 -8.07 15.81 20.59
N ALA A 790 -7.77 15.26 21.77
CA ALA A 790 -6.51 14.56 22.04
C ALA A 790 -6.29 13.29 21.18
N ASP A 791 -7.31 12.89 20.42
CA ASP A 791 -7.35 11.80 19.44
C ASP A 791 -6.89 12.23 18.03
N LEU A 792 -6.76 13.53 17.75
CA LEU A 792 -6.14 14.07 16.54
C LEU A 792 -4.64 13.80 16.56
N PHE A 793 -4.27 12.59 16.08
CA PHE A 793 -2.96 11.95 16.21
C PHE A 793 -2.62 11.60 17.66
N GLN A 794 -1.75 10.61 17.88
CA GLN A 794 -1.08 10.36 19.17
C GLN A 794 -0.16 11.55 19.59
N GLY A 795 -0.65 12.79 19.61
CA GLY A 795 0.04 14.04 19.93
C GLY A 795 0.96 14.61 18.83
N VAL A 796 1.41 13.81 17.86
CA VAL A 796 2.58 14.16 17.04
C VAL A 796 2.37 15.32 16.06
N ILE A 797 1.28 15.39 15.30
CA ILE A 797 1.05 16.50 14.34
C ILE A 797 0.78 17.80 15.08
N LEU A 798 -0.12 17.77 16.05
CA LEU A 798 -0.46 18.94 16.84
C LEU A 798 0.76 19.50 17.59
N GLN A 799 1.55 18.65 18.25
CA GLN A 799 2.81 19.04 18.89
C GLN A 799 3.80 19.66 17.91
N ARG A 800 3.85 19.16 16.67
CA ARG A 800 4.74 19.67 15.63
C ARG A 800 4.26 20.99 15.06
N CYS A 801 2.98 21.14 14.73
CA CYS A 801 2.40 22.41 14.27
C CYS A 801 2.58 23.50 15.33
N LEU A 802 2.40 23.18 16.61
CA LEU A 802 2.72 24.06 17.74
C LEU A 802 4.21 24.42 17.79
N ALA A 803 5.10 23.44 17.60
CA ALA A 803 6.54 23.67 17.54
C ALA A 803 6.97 24.52 16.32
N PHE A 804 6.28 24.43 15.19
CA PHE A 804 6.57 25.26 14.02
C PHE A 804 6.09 26.70 14.19
N ALA A 805 4.84 26.89 14.61
CA ALA A 805 4.28 28.21 14.86
C ALA A 805 5.09 29.00 15.91
N SER A 806 5.72 28.31 16.88
CA SER A 806 6.56 28.93 17.92
C SER A 806 8.01 29.24 17.50
N ARG A 807 8.52 28.72 16.38
CA ARG A 807 9.92 28.88 15.93
C ARG A 807 10.21 30.19 15.20
N ASP A 808 9.21 30.89 14.67
CA ASP A 808 9.41 32.19 14.01
C ASP A 808 9.78 33.34 14.98
N ARG A 809 10.03 33.04 16.26
CA ARG A 809 10.66 33.96 17.23
C ARG A 809 12.19 33.85 17.31
N GLU A 810 12.86 33.12 16.42
CA GLU A 810 14.34 33.04 16.38
C GLU A 810 15.06 34.40 16.17
N SER A 811 14.34 35.49 15.86
CA SER A 811 14.94 36.81 15.63
C SER A 811 15.14 37.70 16.87
N GLN A 812 14.96 37.19 18.10
CA GLN A 812 15.40 37.93 19.30
C GLN A 812 16.53 37.17 20.01
N VAL A 813 17.75 37.40 19.54
CA VAL A 813 18.99 37.04 20.22
C VAL A 813 18.99 37.69 21.61
N ILE A 814 18.61 36.91 22.64
CA ILE A 814 18.92 37.26 24.02
C ILE A 814 20.44 37.11 24.15
N ALA A 815 21.14 38.20 24.48
CA ALA A 815 22.60 38.19 24.60
C ALA A 815 23.06 37.11 25.58
N GLU A 816 23.74 36.08 25.08
CA GLU A 816 24.28 35.00 25.90
C GLU A 816 25.32 35.55 26.88
N LYS A 817 25.13 35.25 28.18
CA LYS A 817 26.15 35.51 29.20
C LYS A 817 27.30 34.52 29.02
N PRO A 818 28.56 34.92 29.29
CA PRO A 818 29.70 33.99 29.33
C PRO A 818 29.40 32.84 30.29
N LYS A 819 29.41 31.60 29.78
CA LYS A 819 29.11 30.40 30.55
C LYS A 819 30.33 29.97 31.36
N THR A 820 30.15 29.69 32.65
CA THR A 820 31.23 29.34 33.58
C THR A 820 31.22 27.86 33.97
N HIS A 821 30.10 27.16 33.76
CA HIS A 821 29.98 25.74 34.06
C HIS A 821 30.29 24.86 32.84
N PRO A 822 31.10 23.79 32.99
CA PRO A 822 31.41 22.90 31.87
C PRO A 822 30.24 21.96 31.55
N VAL A 823 29.81 21.96 30.27
CA VAL A 823 28.87 21.00 29.67
C VAL A 823 29.41 20.65 28.28
N SER A 824 29.36 19.37 27.86
CA SER A 824 29.86 19.00 26.53
C SER A 824 28.91 19.46 25.42
N ALA A 825 29.47 19.86 24.27
CA ALA A 825 28.68 20.30 23.13
C ALA A 825 27.75 19.19 22.61
N GLU A 826 28.19 17.93 22.67
CA GLU A 826 27.37 16.78 22.28
C GLU A 826 26.18 16.59 23.23
N GLN A 827 26.38 16.78 24.54
CA GLN A 827 25.30 16.72 25.52
C GLN A 827 24.30 17.85 25.34
N LEU A 828 24.79 19.08 25.10
CA LEU A 828 23.91 20.22 24.80
C LEU A 828 23.10 19.98 23.53
N LYS A 829 23.71 19.46 22.46
CA LYS A 829 23.01 19.17 21.19
C LYS A 829 21.93 18.09 21.35
N ARG A 830 22.21 17.02 22.11
CA ARG A 830 21.20 16.00 22.42
C ARG A 830 20.08 16.57 23.30
N GLY A 831 20.45 17.35 24.32
CA GLY A 831 19.50 18.02 25.22
C GLY A 831 18.60 19.03 24.50
N GLU A 832 19.16 19.82 23.58
CA GLU A 832 18.42 20.73 22.70
C GLU A 832 17.41 19.98 21.83
N THR A 833 17.84 18.85 21.27
CA THR A 833 16.97 17.99 20.46
C THR A 833 15.80 17.48 21.29
N ILE A 834 16.04 17.00 22.51
CA ILE A 834 14.99 16.51 23.42
C ILE A 834 14.10 17.68 23.90
N TYR A 835 14.68 18.84 24.19
CA TYR A 835 13.93 20.03 24.58
C TYR A 835 12.93 20.44 23.50
N GLY A 836 13.40 20.48 22.25
CA GLY A 836 12.57 20.77 21.08
C GLY A 836 11.50 19.71 20.80
N GLN A 837 11.65 18.49 21.34
CA GLN A 837 10.67 17.41 21.21
C GLN A 837 9.65 17.40 22.34
N THR A 838 10.05 17.77 23.55
CA THR A 838 9.29 17.42 24.76
C THR A 838 8.89 18.61 25.63
N CYS A 839 9.67 19.71 25.63
CA CYS A 839 9.50 20.79 26.60
C CYS A 839 9.11 22.13 25.95
N ILE A 840 9.46 22.33 24.68
CA ILE A 840 9.32 23.61 23.98
C ILE A 840 7.87 24.11 23.87
N ALA A 841 6.89 23.20 23.81
CA ALA A 841 5.47 23.54 23.67
C ALA A 841 4.96 24.41 24.83
N CYS A 842 5.39 24.10 26.06
CA CYS A 842 4.98 24.86 27.24
C CYS A 842 5.98 25.98 27.56
N HIS A 843 7.27 25.73 27.36
CA HIS A 843 8.33 26.60 27.87
C HIS A 843 8.93 27.56 26.84
N GLN A 844 8.53 27.46 25.57
CA GLN A 844 8.94 28.29 24.43
C GLN A 844 10.44 28.19 24.09
N ALA A 845 10.82 28.45 22.84
CA ALA A 845 12.20 28.29 22.37
C ALA A 845 13.22 29.16 23.15
N ASP A 846 12.77 30.35 23.60
CA ASP A 846 13.53 31.31 24.39
C ASP A 846 13.48 31.04 25.91
N GLY A 847 12.81 29.96 26.32
CA GLY A 847 12.66 29.58 27.72
C GLY A 847 11.75 30.51 28.52
N THR A 848 11.03 31.45 27.89
CA THR A 848 10.23 32.45 28.61
C THR A 848 8.88 31.94 29.11
N GLY A 849 8.48 30.74 28.68
CA GLY A 849 7.15 30.19 28.96
C GLY A 849 6.03 30.99 28.29
N VAL A 850 4.79 30.69 28.67
CA VAL A 850 3.60 31.42 28.22
C VAL A 850 3.06 32.20 29.41
N ASP A 851 2.98 33.53 29.30
CA ASP A 851 2.56 34.37 30.40
C ASP A 851 1.23 33.90 31.01
N SER A 852 1.17 33.81 32.34
CA SER A 852 0.04 33.31 33.14
C SER A 852 -0.36 31.83 32.93
N ALA A 853 0.26 31.10 32.00
CA ALA A 853 -0.08 29.70 31.70
C ALA A 853 1.06 28.71 31.97
N PHE A 854 2.30 29.04 31.59
CA PHE A 854 3.47 28.17 31.80
C PHE A 854 4.67 29.00 32.27
N PRO A 855 5.37 28.59 33.35
CA PRO A 855 6.42 29.40 33.93
C PRO A 855 7.66 29.46 33.01
N PRO A 856 8.43 30.57 33.04
CA PRO A 856 9.71 30.65 32.38
C PRO A 856 10.70 29.63 32.97
N LEU A 857 11.47 29.01 32.10
CA LEU A 857 12.68 28.26 32.44
C LEU A 857 13.92 29.17 32.45
N ASP A 858 13.95 30.20 31.60
CA ASP A 858 15.01 31.20 31.61
C ASP A 858 14.98 32.01 32.93
N GLY A 859 16.15 32.15 33.55
CA GLY A 859 16.31 32.84 34.84
C GLY A 859 15.67 32.13 36.03
N SER A 860 15.12 30.92 35.86
CA SER A 860 14.43 30.18 36.93
C SER A 860 15.41 29.69 37.98
N LYS A 861 15.34 30.26 39.19
CA LYS A 861 16.14 29.84 40.35
C LYS A 861 15.88 28.39 40.75
N ARG A 862 14.65 27.90 40.53
CA ARG A 862 14.27 26.51 40.80
C ARG A 862 14.94 25.56 39.80
N LEU A 863 15.10 26.00 38.55
CA LEU A 863 15.78 25.24 37.52
C LEU A 863 17.30 25.24 37.71
N THR A 864 17.92 26.38 38.02
CA THR A 864 19.39 26.53 38.09
C THR A 864 20.00 26.18 39.45
N GLY A 865 19.17 26.11 40.51
CA GLY A 865 19.57 25.67 41.85
C GLY A 865 19.86 24.16 41.95
N ASN A 866 19.35 23.51 42.99
CA ASN A 866 19.57 22.08 43.22
C ASN A 866 19.01 21.24 42.04
N PRO A 867 19.84 20.48 41.30
CA PRO A 867 19.38 19.69 40.15
C PRO A 867 18.41 18.57 40.53
N GLU A 868 18.32 18.15 41.80
CA GLU A 868 17.31 17.18 42.21
C GLU A 868 15.88 17.67 41.97
N VAL A 869 15.64 18.97 42.09
CA VAL A 869 14.30 19.56 41.95
C VAL A 869 13.77 19.42 40.52
N PRO A 870 14.47 19.89 39.46
CA PRO A 870 14.00 19.68 38.10
C PRO A 870 13.95 18.20 37.70
N ILE A 871 14.83 17.33 38.21
CA ILE A 871 14.76 15.88 37.95
C ILE A 871 13.45 15.30 38.50
N ARG A 872 13.10 15.62 39.76
CA ARG A 872 11.85 15.19 40.39
C ARG A 872 10.62 15.68 39.65
N ILE A 873 10.66 16.92 39.16
CA ILE A 873 9.57 17.54 38.38
C ILE A 873 9.40 16.84 37.03
N VAL A 874 10.48 16.57 36.28
CA VAL A 874 10.39 15.85 35.00
C VAL A 874 9.85 14.43 35.20
N LEU A 875 10.31 13.73 36.25
CA LEU A 875 9.89 12.35 36.52
C LEU A 875 8.43 12.21 36.97
N HIS A 876 7.93 13.12 37.81
CA HIS A 876 6.64 12.94 38.49
C HIS A 876 5.63 14.08 38.27
N GLY A 877 6.02 15.18 37.63
CA GLY A 877 5.19 16.36 37.41
C GLY A 877 5.17 17.35 38.58
N LEU A 878 4.50 18.49 38.39
CA LEU A 878 4.38 19.59 39.35
C LEU A 878 2.93 20.14 39.38
N THR A 879 2.44 20.43 40.58
CA THR A 879 1.13 21.04 40.85
C THR A 879 1.26 22.25 41.78
N GLY A 880 0.23 23.10 41.84
CA GLY A 880 0.17 24.23 42.75
C GLY A 880 0.94 25.47 42.26
N VAL A 881 0.76 26.57 42.99
CA VAL A 881 1.19 27.90 42.53
C VAL A 881 2.72 28.02 42.45
N VAL A 882 3.22 28.34 41.26
CA VAL A 882 4.62 28.69 40.98
C VAL A 882 4.75 30.21 40.98
N LYS A 883 5.49 30.74 41.95
CA LYS A 883 5.78 32.18 42.03
C LYS A 883 6.90 32.56 41.09
N ILE A 884 6.71 33.63 40.33
CA ILE A 884 7.69 34.11 39.36
C ILE A 884 8.03 35.57 39.67
N ASP A 885 9.31 35.85 39.93
CA ASP A 885 9.76 37.20 40.30
C ASP A 885 9.43 38.20 39.17
N GLY A 886 8.56 39.18 39.45
CA GLY A 886 8.18 40.23 38.50
C GLY A 886 7.18 39.82 37.42
N LYS A 887 6.59 38.62 37.47
CA LYS A 887 5.52 38.14 36.57
C LYS A 887 4.33 37.60 37.38
N PRO A 888 3.14 37.43 36.77
CA PRO A 888 2.01 36.75 37.42
C PRO A 888 2.36 35.34 37.86
N ASP A 889 1.83 34.91 39.02
CA ASP A 889 1.95 33.55 39.50
C ASP A 889 1.25 32.57 38.55
N VAL A 890 1.85 31.40 38.30
CA VAL A 890 1.29 30.35 37.42
C VAL A 890 0.78 29.19 38.26
N ASN A 891 -0.45 28.72 38.00
CA ASN A 891 -1.07 27.62 38.74
C ASN A 891 -1.55 26.50 37.79
N SER A 892 -0.68 26.09 36.89
CA SER A 892 -0.94 25.01 35.92
C SER A 892 -0.37 23.69 36.40
N LEU A 893 -1.04 22.59 36.07
CA LEU A 893 -0.50 21.24 36.24
C LEU A 893 0.57 20.99 35.17
N MET A 894 1.76 20.61 35.59
CA MET A 894 2.76 20.00 34.72
C MET A 894 2.70 18.47 34.92
N PRO A 895 2.23 17.69 33.93
CA PRO A 895 2.24 16.24 34.05
C PRO A 895 3.69 15.68 34.05
N PRO A 896 3.90 14.45 34.56
CA PRO A 896 5.17 13.75 34.39
C PRO A 896 5.50 13.56 32.92
N VAL A 897 6.79 13.65 32.58
CA VAL A 897 7.27 13.43 31.23
C VAL A 897 7.58 11.94 31.05
N MET A 898 6.75 11.25 30.27
CA MET A 898 6.86 9.81 30.03
C MET A 898 7.78 9.50 28.84
N GLY A 899 8.40 8.32 28.85
CA GLY A 899 9.17 7.80 27.71
C GLY A 899 10.62 8.29 27.58
N LEU A 900 11.10 9.17 28.47
CA LEU A 900 12.51 9.58 28.50
C LEU A 900 13.37 8.64 29.34
N SER A 901 14.49 8.21 28.77
CA SER A 901 15.53 7.48 29.52
C SER A 901 16.25 8.40 30.52
N ASP A 902 17.02 7.81 31.43
CA ASP A 902 17.80 8.60 32.39
C ASP A 902 18.87 9.46 31.71
N ALA A 903 19.40 9.00 30.57
CA ALA A 903 20.29 9.78 29.73
C ALA A 903 19.57 10.97 29.07
N ASP A 904 18.35 10.76 28.57
CA ASP A 904 17.56 11.83 27.95
C ASP A 904 17.20 12.94 28.95
N ILE A 905 16.81 12.55 30.17
CA ILE A 905 16.51 13.50 31.25
C ILE A 905 17.76 14.28 31.65
N ALA A 906 18.92 13.60 31.77
CA ALA A 906 20.18 14.27 32.08
C ALA A 906 20.59 15.27 30.99
N ASP A 907 20.42 14.91 29.71
CA ASP A 907 20.77 15.75 28.57
C ASP A 907 19.83 16.97 28.46
N VAL A 908 18.50 16.79 28.51
CA VAL A 908 17.54 17.90 28.40
C VAL A 908 17.65 18.87 29.57
N LEU A 909 17.83 18.37 30.79
CA LEU A 909 18.02 19.22 31.97
C LEU A 909 19.36 19.95 31.95
N SER A 910 20.42 19.32 31.43
CA SER A 910 21.71 19.99 31.22
C SER A 910 21.59 21.12 30.20
N TYR A 911 20.85 20.92 29.11
CA TYR A 911 20.57 21.95 28.12
C TYR A 911 19.83 23.14 28.74
N VAL A 912 18.64 22.96 29.32
CA VAL A 912 17.86 24.11 29.84
C VAL A 912 18.54 24.84 31.01
N ARG A 913 19.39 24.14 31.78
CA ARG A 913 20.22 24.73 32.86
C ARG A 913 21.41 25.52 32.32
N HIS A 914 21.75 25.37 31.04
CA HIS A 914 22.88 26.00 30.37
C HIS A 914 22.47 26.89 29.18
N SER A 915 21.19 26.96 28.84
CA SER A 915 20.64 27.80 27.75
C SER A 915 20.23 29.18 28.24
N TRP A 916 20.10 30.13 27.30
CA TRP A 916 19.61 31.50 27.56
C TRP A 916 20.45 32.23 28.63
N SER A 917 19.82 32.88 29.63
CA SER A 917 20.50 33.52 30.74
C SER A 917 20.97 32.54 31.83
N ASN A 918 20.61 31.26 31.74
CA ASN A 918 21.00 30.24 32.72
C ASN A 918 22.47 29.82 32.56
N ASP A 919 23.16 29.64 33.68
CA ASP A 919 24.50 29.09 33.73
C ASP A 919 24.62 28.24 35.00
N ALA A 920 24.35 26.95 34.87
CA ALA A 920 24.46 25.98 35.95
C ALA A 920 25.11 24.68 35.46
N ARG A 921 25.66 23.89 36.40
CA ARG A 921 26.31 22.61 36.07
C ARG A 921 25.34 21.63 35.39
N ALA A 922 25.90 20.79 34.52
CA ALA A 922 25.23 19.64 33.92
C ALA A 922 24.65 18.69 34.97
N VAL A 923 23.55 18.04 34.59
CA VAL A 923 22.96 16.91 35.29
C VAL A 923 23.61 15.64 34.78
N GLN A 924 24.02 14.76 35.70
CA GLN A 924 24.62 13.47 35.38
C GLN A 924 23.56 12.37 35.36
N VAL A 925 23.72 11.37 34.49
CA VAL A 925 22.83 10.21 34.38
C VAL A 925 22.62 9.52 35.73
N LYS A 926 23.71 9.34 36.50
CA LYS A 926 23.67 8.75 37.84
C LYS A 926 22.81 9.51 38.85
N GLU A 927 22.69 10.83 38.69
CA GLU A 927 21.81 11.64 39.55
C GLU A 927 20.34 11.35 39.23
N VAL A 928 20.01 11.15 37.95
CA VAL A 928 18.66 10.77 37.51
C VAL A 928 18.31 9.36 37.98
N GLU A 929 19.21 8.39 37.76
CA GLU A 929 19.06 6.99 38.21
C GLU A 929 18.77 6.91 39.72
N ALA A 930 19.54 7.66 40.53
CA ALA A 930 19.39 7.68 41.98
C ALA A 930 18.03 8.25 42.41
N ILE A 931 17.58 9.33 41.79
CA ILE A 931 16.30 9.99 42.13
C ILE A 931 15.11 9.16 41.65
N ARG A 932 15.20 8.57 40.45
CA ARG A 932 14.15 7.67 39.94
C ARG A 932 13.98 6.47 40.85
N SER A 933 15.09 5.85 41.27
CA SER A 933 15.06 4.73 42.21
C SER A 933 14.50 5.14 43.58
N ALA A 934 14.88 6.31 44.10
CA ALA A 934 14.42 6.80 45.40
C ALA A 934 12.91 7.15 45.44
N HIS A 935 12.29 7.36 44.27
CA HIS A 935 10.90 7.79 44.15
C HIS A 935 10.04 6.90 43.24
N GLU A 936 10.48 5.67 42.96
CA GLU A 936 9.81 4.73 42.05
C GLU A 936 8.33 4.47 42.42
N SER A 937 8.02 4.45 43.72
CA SER A 937 6.66 4.23 44.22
C SER A 937 5.74 5.46 44.15
N ARG A 938 6.26 6.63 43.74
CA ARG A 938 5.49 7.88 43.72
C ARG A 938 4.65 8.00 42.45
N GLN A 939 3.33 8.05 42.65
CA GLN A 939 2.34 8.17 41.57
C GLN A 939 1.74 9.58 41.42
N GLN A 940 1.96 10.47 42.40
CA GLN A 940 1.35 11.80 42.42
C GLN A 940 2.39 12.89 42.11
N PRO A 941 2.01 13.97 41.40
CA PRO A 941 2.86 15.12 41.18
C PRO A 941 3.41 15.73 42.47
N TRP A 942 4.54 16.42 42.35
CA TRP A 942 5.03 17.25 43.45
C TRP A 942 4.17 18.49 43.60
N ASN A 943 3.99 18.99 44.82
CA ASN A 943 3.40 20.30 45.01
C ASN A 943 4.51 21.37 44.96
N SER A 944 4.24 22.52 44.35
CA SER A 944 5.19 23.64 44.28
C SER A 944 5.64 24.12 45.66
N ALA A 945 4.82 23.91 46.70
CA ALA A 945 5.17 24.18 48.09
C ALA A 945 6.20 23.19 48.68
N ASP A 946 6.41 22.03 48.06
CA ASP A 946 7.39 21.01 48.49
C ASP A 946 8.84 21.46 48.21
N PHE A 947 9.01 22.46 47.33
CA PHE A 947 10.31 22.97 46.87
C PHE A 947 10.56 24.42 47.31
N LYS A 948 10.05 24.81 48.48
CA LYS A 948 10.23 26.15 49.05
C LYS A 948 11.66 26.44 49.49
#